data_AF-A8XHV1-F1
#
_entry.id   AF-A8XHV1-F1
#
_cell.length_a   1.000
_cell.length_b   1.000
_cell.length_c   1.000
_cell.angle_alpha   90.00
_cell.angle_beta   90.00
_cell.angle_gamma   90.00
#
_symmetry.space_group_name_H-M   'P 1'
#
loop_
_entity.id
_entity.type
_entity.pdbx_description
1 polymer ?
#
loop_
_entity_poly.entity_id
_entity_poly.type
_entity_poly.pdbx_seq_one_letter_code
_entity_poly.pdbx_strand_id
1 'polypeptide(L)'
;MSTTLDSFILYQLSKFNEYEAHENPWTPQRIVKYVVGSLSILLICGVVAFGISTLLFYFYDDPDEVTRYPVPLPPASKCGKRIIGYYSGWERRTISESQVSKLTHAIFVAIRMFKNGQIAFHNTEYSGRFLDMKKKARLVNKDIKVIIGVGGKGNSQFFSPVFADGKKRKTLVKSISNFLFTQKIDGVEIDWTYPFAEAQDRNTTVSFLSELRTELKLLEHQKNLTESFLISMLTPQIIWDQLDGYDLKGIAQQVDFINLISYEYYGPWGMPAGVYTGPIGPLYGGKRGNVDDTMKVHACETMEPSKVILGIPLYGKFWKNVKKDPINQTETMCKEEVCRIDDPFEISDVWRIAEMKDGRPRGGFISWSDRETDDVGIIWNRTEAKWDDKSKSTYIWRPEDQILITYESRQSIEEKIKYVEEKNLGGINIWSLNMDDERDTALELVSSGNLCDGKKMKKKNEIMYKYLQNHVTSEDPKLKTSESQNLRISESQNLRESQNLRISESQNLRISESQNLRISKSQNLRISESQNLRISESQNLRISESQNLRISESQNLRISGSQNLRISEFQNLRISEFQNLRISESQNLRISESQNLRISESQNLRISESQNLRISESQNLRISESQNLRISESQNLRISESQNLRISESQNLRISESQNLRISESQNLRISESQNLSISASQNLRISESQKLRISESQNLRISGSQNLRISESQNLRISESQNLRISESQNLRISESQNLRISESQNLRISESQNLRISESQNLRISESQNLRISESQNLRISESQNLRISESQNLRISESQNLSISASQNLRISESQKLRISESQNLRISGSQNLRISESQNLRISESQNLRISESQDLRISGSQNFRISGSQNFRISEYHRLRISESKNLGILKFQNLRTSESRNFRITEFQKLRISKF
;
A
#
# COMPACT_ATOMS: atom_id res chain seq x y z
N MET A 1 29.32 -43.70 -6.65
CA MET A 1 28.96 -43.02 -7.92
C MET A 1 30.21 -42.52 -8.68
N SER A 2 31.39 -43.15 -8.50
CA SER A 2 32.66 -42.70 -9.11
C SER A 2 33.20 -43.66 -10.18
N THR A 3 32.57 -44.81 -10.45
CA THR A 3 33.09 -45.80 -11.40
C THR A 3 32.51 -45.69 -12.82
N THR A 4 31.46 -44.90 -13.02
CA THR A 4 30.81 -44.69 -14.33
C THR A 4 31.24 -43.40 -15.03
N LEU A 5 31.92 -42.48 -14.35
CA LEU A 5 32.37 -41.21 -14.93
C LEU A 5 33.74 -41.35 -15.61
N ASP A 6 34.66 -42.12 -15.02
CA ASP A 6 36.00 -42.35 -15.58
C ASP A 6 35.97 -43.14 -16.89
N SER A 7 35.04 -44.09 -17.01
CA SER A 7 34.84 -44.89 -18.23
C SER A 7 34.23 -44.08 -19.38
N PHE A 8 33.44 -43.05 -19.08
CA PHE A 8 32.88 -42.14 -20.10
C PHE A 8 33.91 -41.11 -20.57
N ILE A 9 34.75 -40.60 -19.66
CA ILE A 9 35.81 -39.63 -19.98
C ILE A 9 36.93 -40.29 -20.80
N LEU A 10 37.33 -41.53 -20.47
CA LEU A 10 38.32 -42.28 -21.24
C LEU A 10 37.82 -42.64 -22.65
N TYR A 11 36.54 -42.93 -22.82
CA TYR A 11 35.93 -43.19 -24.13
C TYR A 11 35.85 -41.94 -25.03
N GLN A 12 35.65 -40.75 -24.44
CA GLN A 12 35.67 -39.50 -25.20
C GLN A 12 37.09 -39.03 -25.54
N LEU A 13 38.07 -39.31 -24.67
CA LEU A 13 39.48 -39.02 -24.94
C LEU A 13 40.07 -39.92 -26.02
N SER A 14 39.65 -41.20 -26.12
CA SER A 14 40.13 -42.09 -27.20
C SER A 14 39.62 -41.68 -28.59
N LYS A 15 38.46 -41.02 -28.68
CA LYS A 15 37.96 -40.44 -29.94
C LYS A 15 38.61 -39.12 -30.32
N PHE A 16 39.33 -38.47 -29.40
CA PHE A 16 40.05 -37.22 -29.67
C PHE A 16 41.38 -37.46 -30.39
N ASN A 17 42.02 -38.62 -30.21
CA ASN A 17 43.30 -38.97 -30.82
C ASN A 17 43.22 -39.56 -32.24
N GLU A 18 42.02 -39.83 -32.78
CA GLU A 18 41.85 -40.37 -34.14
C GLU A 18 41.72 -39.29 -35.23
N TYR A 19 41.90 -38.01 -34.89
CA TYR A 19 41.71 -36.88 -35.81
C TYR A 19 42.98 -36.06 -36.10
N GLU A 20 44.17 -36.66 -35.97
CA GLU A 20 45.43 -36.10 -36.50
C GLU A 20 45.84 -36.80 -37.80
N ALA A 21 45.06 -36.59 -38.85
CA ALA A 21 45.54 -36.69 -40.21
C ALA A 21 44.65 -35.84 -41.13
N HIS A 22 45.28 -34.92 -41.86
CA HIS A 22 44.75 -34.02 -42.89
C HIS A 22 44.45 -32.56 -42.52
N GLU A 23 44.77 -31.72 -43.50
CA GLU A 23 45.19 -30.33 -43.41
C GLU A 23 44.10 -29.33 -42.94
N ASN A 24 44.58 -28.34 -42.18
CA ASN A 24 43.97 -27.08 -41.76
C ASN A 24 42.77 -27.14 -40.77
N PRO A 25 43.00 -26.90 -39.46
CA PRO A 25 42.02 -27.20 -38.41
C PRO A 25 40.90 -26.16 -38.19
N TRP A 26 40.91 -25.00 -38.85
CA TRP A 26 40.00 -23.88 -38.53
C TRP A 26 39.08 -23.48 -39.69
N THR A 27 37.95 -24.18 -39.83
CA THR A 27 36.83 -23.72 -40.69
C THR A 27 35.75 -23.03 -39.85
N PRO A 28 35.04 -22.01 -40.38
CA PRO A 28 34.02 -21.26 -39.63
C PRO A 28 32.93 -22.15 -39.01
N GLN A 29 32.55 -23.24 -39.68
CA GLN A 29 31.58 -24.21 -39.17
C GLN A 29 32.08 -25.01 -37.96
N ARG A 30 33.39 -25.32 -37.90
CA ARG A 30 34.00 -25.99 -36.73
C ARG A 30 34.09 -25.02 -35.55
N ILE A 31 34.46 -23.76 -35.78
CA ILE A 31 34.51 -22.72 -34.73
C ILE A 31 33.12 -22.53 -34.11
N VAL A 32 32.07 -22.41 -34.92
CA VAL A 32 30.69 -22.28 -34.40
C VAL A 32 30.29 -23.51 -33.58
N LYS A 33 30.63 -24.73 -34.02
CA LYS A 33 30.37 -25.95 -33.23
C LYS A 33 31.11 -25.96 -31.90
N TYR A 34 32.38 -25.54 -31.87
CA TYR A 34 33.16 -25.46 -30.64
C TYR A 34 32.60 -24.38 -29.71
N VAL A 35 32.30 -23.18 -30.21
CA VAL A 35 31.74 -22.09 -29.39
C VAL A 35 30.37 -22.45 -28.82
N VAL A 36 29.49 -23.06 -29.61
CA VAL A 36 28.17 -23.51 -29.15
C VAL A 36 28.30 -24.66 -28.14
N GLY A 37 29.23 -25.59 -28.35
CA GLY A 37 29.54 -26.66 -27.40
C GLY A 37 30.08 -26.13 -26.07
N SER A 38 31.03 -25.21 -26.12
CA SER A 38 31.62 -24.56 -24.94
C SER A 38 30.58 -23.73 -24.17
N LEU A 39 29.73 -22.97 -24.87
CA LEU A 39 28.63 -22.22 -24.23
C LEU A 39 27.60 -23.14 -23.57
N SER A 40 27.29 -24.28 -24.19
CA SER A 40 26.35 -25.26 -23.63
C SER A 40 26.93 -25.93 -22.37
N ILE A 41 28.22 -26.27 -22.39
CA ILE A 41 28.92 -26.82 -21.21
C ILE A 41 29.00 -25.79 -20.09
N LEU A 42 29.32 -24.52 -20.41
CA LEU A 42 29.33 -23.43 -19.41
C LEU A 42 27.95 -23.18 -18.80
N LEU A 43 26.87 -23.28 -19.59
CA LEU A 43 25.51 -23.15 -19.09
C LEU A 43 25.14 -24.30 -18.12
N ILE A 44 25.50 -25.54 -18.48
CA ILE A 44 25.26 -26.72 -17.63
C ILE A 44 26.11 -26.65 -16.36
N CYS A 45 27.39 -26.29 -16.45
CA CYS A 45 28.26 -26.08 -15.30
C CYS A 45 27.74 -24.93 -14.42
N GLY A 46 27.19 -23.87 -15.00
CA GLY A 46 26.57 -22.76 -14.26
C GLY A 46 25.33 -23.20 -13.49
N VAL A 47 24.45 -24.00 -14.09
CA VAL A 47 23.25 -24.54 -13.42
C VAL A 47 23.63 -25.54 -12.32
N VAL A 48 24.63 -26.39 -12.56
CA VAL A 48 25.13 -27.34 -11.56
C VAL A 48 25.86 -26.63 -10.43
N ALA A 49 26.69 -25.62 -10.72
CA ALA A 49 27.34 -24.80 -9.70
C ALA A 49 26.34 -23.98 -8.89
N PHE A 50 25.30 -23.45 -9.53
CA PHE A 50 24.20 -22.77 -8.84
C PHE A 50 23.51 -23.75 -7.90
N GLY A 51 23.09 -24.92 -8.41
CA GLY A 51 22.44 -25.97 -7.62
C GLY A 51 23.29 -26.52 -6.48
N ILE A 52 24.60 -26.73 -6.70
CA ILE A 52 25.55 -27.13 -5.65
C ILE A 52 25.74 -26.00 -4.65
N SER A 53 25.80 -24.73 -5.07
CA SER A 53 25.85 -23.61 -4.12
C SER A 53 24.57 -23.51 -3.30
N THR A 54 23.39 -23.77 -3.89
CA THR A 54 22.12 -23.76 -3.16
C THR A 54 22.04 -24.93 -2.20
N LEU A 55 22.56 -26.11 -2.58
CA LEU A 55 22.67 -27.27 -1.70
C LEU A 55 23.68 -27.03 -0.57
N LEU A 56 24.83 -26.41 -0.87
CA LEU A 56 25.83 -26.05 0.11
C LEU A 56 25.25 -25.00 1.07
N PHE A 57 24.55 -23.97 0.62
CA PHE A 57 23.83 -23.05 1.51
C PHE A 57 22.71 -23.70 2.31
N TYR A 58 22.14 -24.81 1.84
CA TYR A 58 21.12 -25.59 2.56
C TYR A 58 21.72 -26.54 3.62
N PHE A 59 23.00 -26.91 3.49
CA PHE A 59 23.71 -27.82 4.39
C PHE A 59 24.86 -27.18 5.18
N TYR A 60 25.22 -25.92 4.90
CA TYR A 60 26.12 -25.09 5.71
C TYR A 60 25.30 -24.43 6.83
N ASP A 61 24.73 -25.27 7.69
CA ASP A 61 24.44 -24.85 9.06
C ASP A 61 25.79 -24.66 9.77
N ASP A 62 25.86 -23.53 10.45
CA ASP A 62 26.98 -22.97 11.21
C ASP A 62 27.69 -24.02 12.08
N PRO A 63 29.01 -24.28 11.90
CA PRO A 63 29.75 -25.21 12.74
C PRO A 63 30.14 -24.63 14.12
N ASP A 64 29.74 -23.41 14.46
CA ASP A 64 29.98 -22.82 15.79
C ASP A 64 28.81 -23.08 16.76
N GLU A 65 28.48 -24.35 16.99
CA GLU A 65 27.69 -24.77 18.15
C GLU A 65 28.58 -24.79 19.40
N VAL A 66 29.10 -23.60 19.79
CA VAL A 66 29.52 -23.37 21.16
C VAL A 66 28.27 -23.56 22.01
N THR A 67 28.24 -24.62 22.80
CA THR A 67 27.20 -24.96 23.77
C THR A 67 26.76 -23.74 24.59
N ARG A 68 25.80 -22.96 24.08
CA ARG A 68 25.16 -21.87 24.81
C ARG A 68 24.15 -22.52 25.75
N TYR A 69 24.46 -22.53 27.04
CA TYR A 69 23.45 -22.87 28.05
C TYR A 69 22.24 -21.93 27.88
N PRO A 70 21.01 -22.44 28.03
CA PRO A 70 19.82 -21.62 27.87
C PRO A 70 19.85 -20.47 28.88
N VAL A 71 19.53 -19.25 28.42
CA VAL A 71 19.47 -18.07 29.29
C VAL A 71 18.29 -18.28 30.26
N PRO A 72 18.49 -18.13 31.59
CA PRO A 72 17.40 -18.28 32.55
C PRO A 72 16.26 -17.31 32.25
N LEU A 73 15.02 -17.77 32.42
CA LEU A 73 13.84 -16.91 32.32
C LEU A 73 13.89 -15.78 33.37
N PRO A 74 13.23 -14.63 33.10
CA PRO A 74 13.20 -13.50 34.03
C PRO A 74 12.61 -13.90 35.40
N PRO A 75 12.99 -13.22 36.50
CA PRO A 75 12.56 -13.55 37.87
C PRO A 75 11.05 -13.77 38.04
N ALA A 76 10.22 -13.02 37.32
CA ALA A 76 8.76 -13.13 37.31
C ALA A 76 8.25 -14.56 37.02
N SER A 77 8.99 -15.33 36.20
CA SER A 77 8.64 -16.72 35.86
C SER A 77 8.61 -17.64 37.08
N LYS A 78 9.44 -17.38 38.11
CA LYS A 78 9.52 -18.20 39.33
C LYS A 78 8.24 -18.23 40.15
N CYS A 79 7.41 -17.19 40.02
CA CYS A 79 6.09 -17.10 40.67
C CYS A 79 4.93 -17.19 39.66
N GLY A 80 5.18 -17.62 38.43
CA GLY A 80 4.15 -17.76 37.39
C GLY A 80 3.66 -16.43 36.78
N LYS A 81 4.32 -15.31 37.08
CA LYS A 81 4.01 -14.00 36.47
C LYS A 81 4.66 -13.88 35.09
N ARG A 82 4.07 -13.03 34.25
CA ARG A 82 4.42 -12.92 32.83
C ARG A 82 5.07 -11.60 32.49
N ILE A 83 6.13 -11.66 31.68
CA ILE A 83 6.69 -10.51 30.98
C ILE A 83 6.46 -10.76 29.49
N ILE A 84 5.58 -9.98 28.89
CA ILE A 84 5.05 -10.21 27.54
C ILE A 84 5.53 -9.09 26.61
N GLY A 85 6.23 -9.45 25.55
CA GLY A 85 6.72 -8.50 24.55
C GLY A 85 5.97 -8.62 23.24
N TYR A 86 5.40 -7.52 22.75
CA TYR A 86 4.82 -7.46 21.41
C TYR A 86 5.88 -7.14 20.36
N TYR A 87 5.86 -7.89 19.26
CA TYR A 87 6.67 -7.64 18.08
C TYR A 87 5.79 -7.62 16.83
N SER A 88 5.83 -6.52 16.09
CA SER A 88 4.94 -6.33 14.97
C SER A 88 5.59 -6.62 13.60
N GLY A 89 4.74 -6.98 12.64
CA GLY A 89 5.14 -7.27 11.26
C GLY A 89 5.43 -6.03 10.40
N TRP A 90 5.10 -4.82 10.86
CA TRP A 90 5.23 -3.57 10.08
C TRP A 90 6.34 -2.63 10.55
N GLU A 91 6.97 -2.91 11.69
CA GLU A 91 7.99 -2.03 12.25
C GLU A 91 9.35 -2.23 11.58
N ARG A 92 10.15 -1.16 11.47
CA ARG A 92 11.41 -1.24 10.70
C ARG A 92 12.49 -2.04 11.41
N ARG A 93 12.59 -1.94 12.74
CA ARG A 93 13.64 -2.62 13.53
C ARG A 93 13.29 -4.09 13.77
N THR A 94 14.27 -4.96 13.62
CA THR A 94 14.19 -6.36 14.07
C THR A 94 14.57 -6.44 15.55
N ILE A 95 14.04 -7.44 16.26
CA ILE A 95 14.36 -7.65 17.68
C ILE A 95 15.63 -8.50 17.86
N SER A 96 16.35 -8.29 18.97
CA SER A 96 17.58 -9.03 19.28
C SER A 96 17.32 -10.28 20.14
N GLU A 97 18.29 -11.20 20.18
CA GLU A 97 18.27 -12.33 21.13
C GLU A 97 18.24 -11.85 22.59
N SER A 98 18.95 -10.75 22.88
CA SER A 98 18.96 -10.14 24.21
C SER A 98 17.58 -9.63 24.62
N GLN A 99 16.83 -9.02 23.72
CA GLN A 99 15.45 -8.60 24.01
C GLN A 99 14.56 -9.81 24.30
N VAL A 100 14.64 -10.85 23.47
CA VAL A 100 13.82 -12.05 23.63
C VAL A 100 14.14 -12.78 24.95
N SER A 101 15.41 -12.80 25.39
CA SER A 101 15.83 -13.42 26.65
C SER A 101 15.20 -12.82 27.91
N LYS A 102 14.69 -11.60 27.82
CA LYS A 102 14.06 -10.86 28.93
C LYS A 102 12.56 -11.17 29.06
N LEU A 103 12.01 -12.00 28.18
CA LEU A 103 10.57 -12.28 28.10
C LEU A 103 10.24 -13.67 28.65
N THR A 104 9.01 -13.81 29.16
CA THR A 104 8.40 -15.13 29.31
C THR A 104 7.52 -15.48 28.12
N HIS A 105 6.91 -14.48 27.47
CA HIS A 105 6.09 -14.64 26.27
C HIS A 105 6.44 -13.60 25.21
N ALA A 106 6.58 -14.03 23.96
CA ALA A 106 6.77 -13.17 22.80
C ALA A 106 5.54 -13.31 21.88
N ILE A 107 4.82 -12.21 21.66
CA ILE A 107 3.60 -12.19 20.82
C ILE A 107 3.92 -11.50 19.49
N PHE A 108 3.76 -12.22 18.38
CA PHE A 108 3.91 -11.66 17.04
C PHE A 108 2.57 -11.14 16.54
N VAL A 109 2.51 -9.85 16.17
CA VAL A 109 1.28 -9.19 15.70
C VAL A 109 1.46 -8.56 14.30
N ALA A 110 0.48 -8.56 13.41
CA ALA A 110 -0.78 -9.28 13.47
C ALA A 110 -0.82 -10.33 12.36
N ILE A 111 -1.36 -11.51 12.68
CA ILE A 111 -1.79 -12.49 11.70
C ILE A 111 -3.14 -12.06 11.14
N ARG A 112 -3.28 -12.05 9.82
CA ARG A 112 -4.50 -11.63 9.13
C ARG A 112 -5.55 -12.72 9.25
N MET A 113 -6.74 -12.36 9.73
CA MET A 113 -7.96 -13.14 9.56
C MET A 113 -8.68 -12.69 8.27
N PHE A 114 -9.12 -13.66 7.48
CA PHE A 114 -9.96 -13.44 6.32
C PHE A 114 -11.43 -13.64 6.67
N LYS A 115 -12.33 -13.11 5.83
CA LYS A 115 -13.79 -13.16 6.04
C LYS A 115 -14.34 -14.58 6.20
N ASN A 116 -13.70 -15.58 5.58
CA ASN A 116 -14.10 -16.98 5.68
C ASN A 116 -13.64 -17.67 7.00
N GLY A 117 -12.92 -16.96 7.88
CA GLY A 117 -12.33 -17.50 9.09
C GLY A 117 -10.92 -18.07 8.91
N GLN A 118 -10.36 -18.13 7.69
CA GLN A 118 -8.96 -18.55 7.54
C GLN A 118 -8.00 -17.50 8.10
N ILE A 119 -6.83 -17.94 8.56
CA ILE A 119 -5.75 -17.06 8.98
C ILE A 119 -4.49 -17.28 8.12
N ALA A 120 -3.78 -16.21 7.82
CA ALA A 120 -2.46 -16.27 7.18
C ALA A 120 -1.61 -15.03 7.50
N PHE A 121 -0.32 -15.09 7.14
CA PHE A 121 0.52 -13.91 7.13
C PHE A 121 0.01 -12.89 6.09
N HIS A 122 0.24 -11.60 6.35
CA HIS A 122 -0.11 -10.54 5.39
C HIS A 122 0.69 -10.66 4.09
N ASN A 123 1.97 -11.02 4.19
CA ASN A 123 2.91 -11.20 3.09
C ASN A 123 4.14 -11.98 3.58
N THR A 124 5.14 -12.13 2.72
CA THR A 124 6.39 -12.83 3.02
C THR A 124 7.24 -12.14 4.09
N GLU A 125 7.20 -10.81 4.18
CA GLU A 125 7.93 -10.04 5.20
C GLU A 125 7.43 -10.39 6.61
N TYR A 126 6.11 -10.43 6.82
CA TYR A 126 5.51 -10.81 8.10
C TYR A 126 5.92 -12.24 8.48
N SER A 127 5.89 -13.17 7.52
CA SER A 127 6.34 -14.55 7.78
C SER A 127 7.83 -14.60 8.14
N GLY A 128 8.69 -13.84 7.47
CA GLY A 128 10.12 -13.81 7.74
C GLY A 128 10.42 -13.27 9.14
N ARG A 129 9.77 -12.19 9.55
CA ARG A 129 9.91 -11.60 10.88
C ARG A 129 9.42 -12.53 12.00
N PHE A 130 8.29 -13.20 11.78
CA PHE A 130 7.79 -14.20 12.72
C PHE A 130 8.77 -15.37 12.88
N LEU A 131 9.28 -15.91 11.77
CA LEU A 131 10.23 -17.02 11.80
C LEU A 131 11.54 -16.63 12.48
N ASP A 132 12.03 -15.41 12.26
CA ASP A 132 13.21 -14.86 12.92
C ASP A 132 13.00 -14.73 14.45
N MET A 133 11.89 -14.14 14.89
CA MET A 133 11.55 -14.07 16.33
C MET A 133 11.45 -15.46 16.96
N LYS A 134 10.77 -16.39 16.28
CA LYS A 134 10.63 -17.77 16.75
C LYS A 134 12.00 -18.44 16.85
N LYS A 135 12.87 -18.29 15.86
CA LYS A 135 14.24 -18.83 15.88
C LYS A 135 15.00 -18.30 17.09
N LYS A 136 15.00 -16.99 17.31
CA LYS A 136 15.67 -16.34 18.46
C LYS A 136 15.14 -16.83 19.80
N ALA A 137 13.82 -16.93 19.97
CA ALA A 137 13.23 -17.46 21.19
C ALA A 137 13.71 -18.88 21.49
N ARG A 138 13.70 -19.77 20.49
CA ARG A 138 14.14 -21.17 20.66
C ARG A 138 15.65 -21.31 20.88
N LEU A 139 16.46 -20.42 20.32
CA LEU A 139 17.92 -20.37 20.54
C LEU A 139 18.25 -19.92 21.96
N VAL A 140 17.54 -18.92 22.47
CA VAL A 140 17.81 -18.32 23.78
C VAL A 140 17.32 -19.20 24.92
N ASN A 141 16.05 -19.60 24.88
CA ASN A 141 15.46 -20.52 25.85
C ASN A 141 14.13 -21.10 25.30
N LYS A 142 14.06 -22.43 25.21
CA LYS A 142 12.88 -23.15 24.68
C LYS A 142 11.60 -22.92 25.50
N ASP A 143 11.72 -22.51 26.76
CA ASP A 143 10.58 -22.25 27.66
C ASP A 143 9.90 -20.89 27.39
N ILE A 144 10.52 -20.01 26.60
CA ILE A 144 9.90 -18.75 26.17
C ILE A 144 8.72 -19.08 25.24
N LYS A 145 7.52 -18.63 25.61
CA LYS A 145 6.31 -18.93 24.85
C LYS A 145 6.17 -17.99 23.66
N VAL A 146 6.11 -18.56 22.46
CA VAL A 146 5.89 -17.85 21.19
C VAL A 146 4.41 -17.94 20.84
N ILE A 147 3.77 -16.79 20.73
CA ILE A 147 2.33 -16.66 20.49
C ILE A 147 2.10 -15.81 19.24
N ILE A 148 1.05 -16.10 18.48
CA ILE A 148 0.57 -15.23 17.40
C ILE A 148 -0.64 -14.42 17.84
N GLY A 149 -0.68 -13.12 17.57
CA GLY A 149 -1.89 -12.32 17.68
C GLY A 149 -2.66 -12.32 16.37
N VAL A 150 -3.90 -12.80 16.39
CA VAL A 150 -4.82 -12.76 15.24
C VAL A 150 -5.70 -11.51 15.37
N GLY A 151 -5.75 -10.68 14.33
CA GLY A 151 -6.60 -9.49 14.30
C GLY A 151 -5.85 -8.15 14.32
N GLY A 152 -6.14 -7.32 15.32
CA GLY A 152 -5.65 -5.95 15.47
C GLY A 152 -6.52 -4.90 14.80
N LYS A 153 -6.20 -3.63 15.04
CA LYS A 153 -6.98 -2.45 14.62
C LYS A 153 -7.34 -2.41 13.13
N GLY A 154 -6.48 -2.96 12.26
CA GLY A 154 -6.69 -3.01 10.80
C GLY A 154 -7.44 -4.25 10.28
N ASN A 155 -7.72 -5.23 11.15
CA ASN A 155 -8.33 -6.51 10.77
C ASN A 155 -9.57 -6.87 11.62
N SER A 156 -9.86 -6.10 12.67
CA SER A 156 -10.94 -6.36 13.62
C SER A 156 -12.36 -6.35 13.01
N GLN A 157 -12.53 -5.80 11.81
CA GLN A 157 -13.79 -5.80 11.07
C GLN A 157 -14.34 -7.21 10.77
N PHE A 158 -13.50 -8.24 10.80
CA PHE A 158 -13.92 -9.61 10.48
C PHE A 158 -14.40 -10.40 11.69
N PHE A 159 -14.14 -9.98 12.94
CA PHE A 159 -14.50 -10.77 14.13
C PHE A 159 -16.00 -10.98 14.27
N SER A 160 -16.80 -9.90 14.31
CA SER A 160 -18.26 -10.00 14.46
C SER A 160 -18.90 -10.94 13.42
N PRO A 161 -18.68 -10.79 12.10
CA PRO A 161 -19.31 -11.69 11.11
C PRO A 161 -18.76 -13.12 11.15
N VAL A 162 -17.49 -13.34 11.52
CA VAL A 162 -16.91 -14.70 11.63
C VAL A 162 -17.40 -15.40 12.90
N PHE A 163 -17.51 -14.69 14.02
CA PHE A 163 -17.95 -15.26 15.29
C PHE A 163 -19.46 -15.55 15.29
N ALA A 164 -20.26 -14.73 14.61
CA ALA A 164 -21.70 -14.96 14.48
C ALA A 164 -22.04 -16.22 13.64
N ASP A 165 -21.23 -16.55 12.65
CA ASP A 165 -21.45 -17.68 11.73
C ASP A 165 -20.75 -18.94 12.23
N GLY A 166 -21.53 -19.97 12.59
CA GLY A 166 -20.98 -21.22 13.13
C GLY A 166 -20.03 -21.97 12.20
N LYS A 167 -20.14 -21.81 10.88
CA LYS A 167 -19.24 -22.45 9.90
C LYS A 167 -17.93 -21.67 9.77
N LYS A 168 -18.00 -20.33 9.68
CA LYS A 168 -16.80 -19.47 9.66
C LYS A 168 -16.04 -19.56 10.98
N ARG A 169 -16.76 -19.58 12.11
CA ARG A 169 -16.17 -19.78 13.44
C ARG A 169 -15.44 -21.10 13.56
N LYS A 170 -16.03 -22.22 13.12
CA LYS A 170 -15.33 -23.52 13.04
C LYS A 170 -14.12 -23.49 12.11
N THR A 171 -14.23 -22.79 10.97
CA THR A 171 -13.10 -22.60 10.04
C THR A 171 -11.96 -21.86 10.71
N LEU A 172 -12.26 -20.82 11.48
CA LEU A 172 -11.28 -20.08 12.27
C LEU A 172 -10.63 -20.92 13.35
N VAL A 173 -11.44 -21.62 14.15
CA VAL A 173 -10.96 -22.57 15.17
C VAL A 173 -9.97 -23.57 14.55
N LYS A 174 -10.32 -24.15 13.40
CA LYS A 174 -9.46 -25.10 12.70
C LYS A 174 -8.21 -24.45 12.08
N SER A 175 -8.36 -23.26 11.52
CA SER A 175 -7.24 -22.53 10.92
C SER A 175 -6.20 -22.15 11.97
N ILE A 176 -6.65 -21.69 13.14
CA ILE A 176 -5.79 -21.40 14.28
C ILE A 176 -5.11 -22.68 14.78
N SER A 177 -5.87 -23.74 15.07
CA SER A 177 -5.29 -24.99 15.60
C SER A 177 -4.25 -25.60 14.66
N ASN A 178 -4.53 -25.62 13.35
CA ASN A 178 -3.59 -26.05 12.32
C ASN A 178 -2.35 -25.16 12.26
N PHE A 179 -2.51 -23.83 12.37
CA PHE A 179 -1.38 -22.91 12.34
C PHE A 179 -0.47 -23.14 13.55
N LEU A 180 -1.01 -23.23 14.76
CA LEU A 180 -0.23 -23.46 15.99
C LEU A 180 0.59 -24.75 15.90
N PHE A 181 -0.06 -25.84 15.46
CA PHE A 181 0.58 -27.13 15.31
C PHE A 181 1.65 -27.12 14.21
N THR A 182 1.33 -26.58 13.02
CA THR A 182 2.25 -26.55 11.88
C THR A 182 3.47 -25.68 12.17
N GLN A 183 3.25 -24.53 12.80
CA GLN A 183 4.32 -23.61 13.15
C GLN A 183 5.04 -24.00 14.45
N LYS A 184 4.60 -25.03 15.19
CA LYS A 184 5.20 -25.47 16.45
C LYS A 184 5.41 -24.32 17.44
N ILE A 185 4.33 -23.56 17.67
CA ILE A 185 4.29 -22.42 18.59
C ILE A 185 3.27 -22.67 19.71
N ASP A 186 3.34 -21.85 20.76
CA ASP A 186 2.77 -22.19 22.06
C ASP A 186 1.34 -21.69 22.24
N GLY A 187 0.86 -20.75 21.42
CA GLY A 187 -0.50 -20.24 21.59
C GLY A 187 -0.92 -19.14 20.63
N VAL A 188 -2.12 -18.64 20.89
CA VAL A 188 -2.78 -17.57 20.13
C VAL A 188 -3.31 -16.49 21.06
N GLU A 189 -3.19 -15.24 20.62
CA GLU A 189 -3.92 -14.10 21.17
C GLU A 189 -5.01 -13.65 20.21
N ILE A 190 -6.19 -13.38 20.76
CA ILE A 190 -7.28 -12.77 20.02
C ILE A 190 -7.26 -11.26 20.26
N ASP A 191 -6.91 -10.52 19.22
CA ASP A 191 -6.79 -9.06 19.22
C ASP A 191 -8.00 -8.45 18.49
N TRP A 192 -9.16 -8.40 19.16
CA TRP A 192 -10.35 -7.73 18.65
C TRP A 192 -10.45 -6.33 19.25
N THR A 193 -10.11 -5.30 18.46
CA THR A 193 -10.15 -3.89 18.88
C THR A 193 -11.16 -3.09 18.04
N TYR A 194 -12.43 -2.94 18.43
CA TYR A 194 -13.12 -3.53 19.60
C TYR A 194 -14.49 -4.07 19.13
N PRO A 195 -15.09 -5.07 19.82
CA PRO A 195 -16.47 -5.48 19.59
C PRO A 195 -17.41 -4.30 19.87
N PHE A 196 -18.52 -4.24 19.13
CA PHE A 196 -19.57 -3.28 19.46
C PHE A 196 -20.35 -3.79 20.67
N ALA A 197 -20.90 -2.90 21.49
CA ALA A 197 -21.74 -3.20 22.66
C ALA A 197 -23.10 -3.85 22.30
N GLU A 198 -23.16 -4.71 21.27
CA GLU A 198 -24.33 -5.51 20.96
C GLU A 198 -24.23 -6.87 21.66
N ALA A 199 -25.30 -7.31 22.35
CA ALA A 199 -25.30 -8.55 23.14
C ALA A 199 -24.90 -9.82 22.35
N GLN A 200 -25.01 -9.78 21.02
CA GLN A 200 -24.61 -10.87 20.14
C GLN A 200 -23.08 -11.05 20.07
N ASP A 201 -22.31 -9.96 19.93
CA ASP A 201 -20.84 -10.00 19.88
C ASP A 201 -20.26 -10.49 21.21
N ARG A 202 -20.86 -10.05 22.33
CA ARG A 202 -20.50 -10.46 23.68
C ARG A 202 -20.59 -11.98 23.88
N ASN A 203 -21.73 -12.57 23.52
CA ASN A 203 -21.94 -14.01 23.69
C ASN A 203 -21.15 -14.87 22.69
N THR A 204 -21.00 -14.40 21.45
CA THR A 204 -20.30 -15.15 20.40
C THR A 204 -18.79 -15.21 20.62
N THR A 205 -18.21 -14.21 21.28
CA THR A 205 -16.81 -14.22 21.72
C THR A 205 -16.52 -15.38 22.67
N VAL A 206 -17.30 -15.51 23.75
CA VAL A 206 -17.16 -16.61 24.71
C VAL A 206 -17.39 -17.96 24.03
N SER A 207 -18.37 -18.04 23.14
CA SER A 207 -18.65 -19.26 22.36
C SER A 207 -17.46 -19.67 21.49
N PHE A 208 -16.85 -18.72 20.77
CA PHE A 208 -15.66 -18.97 19.97
C PHE A 208 -14.48 -19.43 20.83
N LEU A 209 -14.19 -18.74 21.94
CA LEU A 209 -13.07 -19.11 22.81
C LEU A 209 -13.26 -20.51 23.41
N SER A 210 -14.49 -20.87 23.76
CA SER A 210 -14.84 -22.21 24.24
C SER A 210 -14.65 -23.29 23.16
N GLU A 211 -15.10 -23.03 21.92
CA GLU A 211 -14.88 -23.92 20.78
C GLU A 211 -13.38 -24.08 20.47
N LEU A 212 -12.62 -22.98 20.50
CA LEU A 212 -11.17 -22.99 20.30
C LEU A 212 -10.47 -23.78 21.39
N ARG A 213 -10.80 -23.54 22.67
CA ARG A 213 -10.24 -24.29 23.80
C ARG A 213 -10.49 -25.78 23.66
N THR A 214 -11.70 -26.16 23.25
CA THR A 214 -12.09 -27.56 23.03
C THR A 214 -11.27 -28.20 21.90
N GLU A 215 -11.15 -27.53 20.75
CA GLU A 215 -10.34 -28.03 19.62
C GLU A 215 -8.86 -28.19 20.00
N LEU A 216 -8.29 -27.22 20.71
CA LEU A 216 -6.88 -27.30 21.14
C LEU A 216 -6.65 -28.45 22.13
N LYS A 217 -7.57 -28.67 23.08
CA LYS A 217 -7.52 -29.82 24.00
C LYS A 217 -7.62 -31.16 23.27
N LEU A 218 -8.48 -31.25 22.26
CA LEU A 218 -8.58 -32.44 21.42
C LEU A 218 -7.29 -32.68 20.64
N LEU A 219 -6.69 -31.63 20.09
CA LEU A 219 -5.44 -31.71 19.35
C LEU A 219 -4.26 -32.11 20.25
N GLU A 220 -4.16 -31.55 21.46
CA GLU A 220 -3.18 -31.94 22.48
C GLU A 220 -3.23 -33.44 22.77
N HIS A 221 -4.44 -33.96 23.02
CA HIS A 221 -4.65 -35.39 23.27
C HIS A 221 -4.33 -36.26 22.06
N GLN A 222 -4.80 -35.88 20.86
CA GLN A 222 -4.56 -36.63 19.62
C GLN A 222 -3.08 -36.69 19.22
N LYS A 223 -2.29 -35.67 19.59
CA LYS A 223 -0.87 -35.55 19.24
C LYS A 223 0.07 -35.87 20.39
N ASN A 224 -0.45 -36.32 21.54
CA ASN A 224 0.31 -36.60 22.76
C ASN A 224 1.24 -35.44 23.16
N LEU A 225 0.73 -34.21 23.11
CA LEU A 225 1.47 -33.04 23.55
C LEU A 225 1.51 -32.99 25.08
N THR A 226 2.69 -32.76 25.64
CA THR A 226 2.90 -32.64 27.10
C THR A 226 2.56 -31.24 27.62
N GLU A 227 2.64 -30.22 26.75
CA GLU A 227 2.29 -28.85 27.07
C GLU A 227 0.97 -28.45 26.39
N SER A 228 0.15 -27.68 27.11
CA SER A 228 -1.09 -27.16 26.56
C SER A 228 -0.89 -25.86 25.78
N PHE A 229 -1.65 -25.70 24.71
CA PHE A 229 -1.67 -24.46 23.95
C PHE A 229 -2.31 -23.34 24.78
N LEU A 230 -1.69 -22.17 24.70
CA LEU A 230 -2.15 -20.96 25.37
C LEU A 230 -3.18 -20.21 24.52
N ILE A 231 -4.22 -19.70 25.17
CA ILE A 231 -5.15 -18.73 24.59
C ILE A 231 -5.09 -17.48 25.46
N SER A 232 -4.91 -16.34 24.81
CA SER A 232 -5.02 -15.03 25.45
C SER A 232 -5.94 -14.13 24.65
N MET A 233 -6.36 -13.02 25.25
CA MET A 233 -7.21 -12.04 24.62
C MET A 233 -6.78 -10.64 25.03
N LEU A 234 -6.73 -9.72 24.06
CA LEU A 234 -6.45 -8.32 24.30
C LEU A 234 -7.76 -7.57 24.56
N THR A 235 -7.86 -6.87 25.70
CA THR A 235 -9.06 -6.10 26.09
C THR A 235 -8.73 -4.61 26.30
N PRO A 236 -9.71 -3.70 26.08
CA PRO A 236 -9.51 -2.27 26.22
C PRO A 236 -9.42 -1.81 27.67
N GLN A 237 -8.94 -0.59 27.83
CA GLN A 237 -9.19 0.25 29.01
C GLN A 237 -10.68 0.62 29.17
N ILE A 238 -11.07 1.07 30.36
CA ILE A 238 -12.45 1.48 30.64
C ILE A 238 -12.75 2.93 30.19
N ILE A 239 -12.67 3.20 28.88
CA ILE A 239 -13.08 4.49 28.29
C ILE A 239 -14.16 4.29 27.22
N TRP A 240 -15.07 5.26 27.07
CA TRP A 240 -16.05 5.34 25.96
C TRP A 240 -16.80 4.03 25.66
N ASP A 241 -17.25 3.33 26.71
CA ASP A 241 -18.06 2.11 26.64
C ASP A 241 -17.40 0.96 25.85
N GLN A 242 -16.07 0.99 25.63
CA GLN A 242 -15.36 -0.03 24.85
C GLN A 242 -15.44 -1.41 25.49
N LEU A 243 -15.56 -1.47 26.82
CA LEU A 243 -15.60 -2.73 27.56
C LEU A 243 -16.97 -3.44 27.46
N ASP A 244 -18.04 -2.72 27.10
CA ASP A 244 -19.41 -3.25 27.10
C ASP A 244 -19.62 -4.44 26.14
N GLY A 245 -18.78 -4.53 25.10
CA GLY A 245 -18.76 -5.65 24.16
C GLY A 245 -18.13 -6.94 24.70
N TYR A 246 -17.53 -6.92 25.89
CA TYR A 246 -16.78 -8.04 26.45
C TYR A 246 -17.54 -8.70 27.62
N ASP A 247 -17.62 -10.03 27.61
CA ASP A 247 -17.98 -10.80 28.80
C ASP A 247 -16.70 -11.24 29.50
N LEU A 248 -16.10 -10.34 30.30
CA LEU A 248 -14.81 -10.60 30.94
C LEU A 248 -14.82 -11.87 31.80
N LYS A 249 -15.94 -12.15 32.50
CA LYS A 249 -16.10 -13.36 33.29
C LYS A 249 -16.10 -14.61 32.41
N GLY A 250 -16.90 -14.62 31.34
CA GLY A 250 -16.94 -15.72 30.39
C GLY A 250 -15.61 -15.93 29.66
N ILE A 251 -14.94 -14.84 29.27
CA ILE A 251 -13.62 -14.86 28.63
C ILE A 251 -12.58 -15.46 29.57
N ALA A 252 -12.51 -15.01 30.83
CA ALA A 252 -11.52 -15.48 31.82
C ALA A 252 -11.59 -17.00 32.06
N GLN A 253 -12.77 -17.60 31.90
CA GLN A 253 -12.95 -19.05 32.00
C GLN A 253 -12.34 -19.83 30.82
N GLN A 254 -12.18 -19.20 29.66
CA GLN A 254 -11.69 -19.85 28.43
C GLN A 254 -10.22 -19.56 28.13
N VAL A 255 -9.69 -18.43 28.62
CA VAL A 255 -8.31 -17.97 28.35
C VAL A 255 -7.36 -18.19 29.53
N ASP A 256 -6.08 -18.30 29.23
CA ASP A 256 -5.00 -18.47 30.23
C ASP A 256 -4.63 -17.15 30.91
N PHE A 257 -4.74 -16.04 30.18
CA PHE A 257 -4.54 -14.68 30.68
C PHE A 257 -5.19 -13.66 29.73
N ILE A 258 -5.40 -12.44 30.23
CA ILE A 258 -5.99 -11.32 29.52
C ILE A 258 -4.95 -10.19 29.49
N ASN A 259 -4.55 -9.79 28.29
CA ASN A 259 -3.70 -8.63 28.08
C ASN A 259 -4.57 -7.37 28.01
N LEU A 260 -4.14 -6.30 28.66
CA LEU A 260 -4.90 -5.06 28.66
C LEU A 260 -4.15 -3.95 27.93
N ILE A 261 -4.88 -3.20 27.12
CA ILE A 261 -4.45 -1.88 26.64
C ILE A 261 -4.67 -0.88 27.79
N SER A 262 -3.83 -0.92 28.81
CA SER A 262 -3.92 0.01 29.96
C SER A 262 -3.14 1.31 29.72
N TYR A 263 -3.31 1.85 28.52
CA TYR A 263 -2.71 3.09 28.03
C TYR A 263 -3.59 3.65 26.89
N GLU A 264 -3.22 4.77 26.29
CA GLU A 264 -4.09 5.55 25.41
C GLU A 264 -5.39 6.02 26.12
N TYR A 265 -5.28 6.53 27.35
CA TYR A 265 -6.42 7.24 27.97
C TYR A 265 -6.59 8.64 27.36
N TYR A 266 -5.47 9.28 26.99
CA TYR A 266 -5.44 10.59 26.38
C TYR A 266 -4.60 10.54 25.09
N GLY A 267 -5.08 11.24 24.07
CA GLY A 267 -4.41 11.34 22.77
C GLY A 267 -4.84 12.60 22.01
N PRO A 268 -4.14 12.97 20.92
CA PRO A 268 -4.50 14.09 20.08
C PRO A 268 -5.65 13.71 19.14
N TRP A 269 -6.80 13.39 19.73
CA TRP A 269 -8.01 12.98 19.02
C TRP A 269 -9.01 14.13 19.03
N GLY A 270 -9.63 14.41 17.88
CA GLY A 270 -10.60 15.49 17.75
C GLY A 270 -11.94 15.06 18.34
N MET A 271 -12.41 15.79 19.35
CA MET A 271 -13.76 15.65 19.92
C MET A 271 -14.54 16.95 19.69
N PRO A 272 -15.90 16.92 19.69
CA PRO A 272 -16.73 18.13 19.56
C PRO A 272 -16.35 19.24 20.57
N ALA A 273 -15.89 18.81 21.74
CA ALA A 273 -15.43 19.57 22.90
C ALA A 273 -14.05 20.25 22.77
N GLY A 274 -13.25 19.88 21.77
CA GLY A 274 -11.82 20.18 21.70
C GLY A 274 -10.94 18.97 22.04
N VAL A 275 -9.65 19.20 22.29
CA VAL A 275 -8.66 18.13 22.46
C VAL A 275 -8.12 18.15 23.89
N TYR A 276 -8.57 17.23 24.73
CA TYR A 276 -8.06 17.09 26.09
C TYR A 276 -6.71 16.37 26.10
N THR A 277 -5.72 17.02 26.69
CA THR A 277 -4.37 16.49 26.89
C THR A 277 -4.26 15.71 28.21
N GLY A 278 -3.24 14.87 28.36
CA GLY A 278 -3.03 14.10 29.59
C GLY A 278 -2.03 12.96 29.46
N PRO A 279 -1.64 12.30 30.56
CA PRO A 279 -0.74 11.15 30.52
C PRO A 279 -1.30 10.02 29.64
N ILE A 280 -0.41 9.33 28.92
CA ILE A 280 -0.80 8.19 28.08
C ILE A 280 -1.36 7.03 28.90
N GLY A 281 -0.82 6.77 30.10
CA GLY A 281 -1.22 5.68 30.99
C GLY A 281 -1.14 6.07 32.46
N PRO A 282 -1.98 7.02 32.94
CA PRO A 282 -1.94 7.48 34.32
C PRO A 282 -2.25 6.32 35.27
N LEU A 283 -1.42 6.12 36.31
CA LEU A 283 -1.65 5.05 37.26
C LEU A 283 -2.92 5.29 38.07
N TYR A 284 -3.13 6.55 38.50
CA TYR A 284 -4.30 7.01 39.24
C TYR A 284 -4.83 8.35 38.68
N GLY A 285 -6.00 8.78 39.13
CA GLY A 285 -6.58 10.08 38.78
C GLY A 285 -7.02 10.18 37.32
N GLY A 286 -7.30 11.40 36.84
CA GLY A 286 -7.80 11.61 35.48
C GLY A 286 -9.29 11.27 35.32
N LYS A 287 -10.08 12.23 34.85
CA LYS A 287 -11.55 12.09 34.81
C LYS A 287 -12.07 11.18 33.69
N ARG A 288 -11.25 10.91 32.65
CA ARG A 288 -11.58 10.01 31.54
C ARG A 288 -11.33 8.54 31.88
N GLY A 289 -10.36 8.25 32.75
CA GLY A 289 -9.94 6.91 33.13
C GLY A 289 -8.46 6.83 33.51
N ASN A 290 -8.08 5.75 34.20
CA ASN A 290 -6.71 5.42 34.60
C ASN A 290 -6.49 3.90 34.72
N VAL A 291 -5.23 3.53 34.90
CA VAL A 291 -4.79 2.13 35.02
C VAL A 291 -5.40 1.44 36.23
N ASP A 292 -5.39 2.07 37.41
CA ASP A 292 -5.90 1.48 38.64
C ASP A 292 -7.37 1.06 38.52
N ASP A 293 -8.21 1.92 37.95
CA ASP A 293 -9.63 1.62 37.71
C ASP A 293 -9.83 0.52 36.67
N THR A 294 -9.12 0.59 35.55
CA THR A 294 -9.14 -0.46 34.53
C THR A 294 -8.76 -1.81 35.13
N MET A 295 -7.70 -1.86 35.93
CA MET A 295 -7.25 -3.09 36.59
C MET A 295 -8.26 -3.58 37.64
N LYS A 296 -8.88 -2.67 38.42
CA LYS A 296 -9.91 -3.03 39.40
C LYS A 296 -11.14 -3.63 38.73
N VAL A 297 -11.65 -3.01 37.67
CA VAL A 297 -12.82 -3.51 36.94
C VAL A 297 -12.51 -4.89 36.36
N HIS A 298 -11.39 -5.05 35.66
CA HIS A 298 -11.03 -6.35 35.08
C HIS A 298 -10.79 -7.42 36.16
N ALA A 299 -10.07 -7.10 37.24
CA ALA A 299 -9.86 -8.05 38.34
C ALA A 299 -11.17 -8.43 39.05
N CYS A 300 -12.11 -7.48 39.19
CA CYS A 300 -13.40 -7.71 39.81
C CYS A 300 -14.32 -8.56 38.92
N GLU A 301 -14.40 -8.27 37.62
CA GLU A 301 -15.27 -9.02 36.70
C GLU A 301 -14.73 -10.43 36.40
N THR A 302 -13.41 -10.56 36.28
CA THR A 302 -12.76 -11.85 36.04
C THR A 302 -12.70 -12.72 37.30
N MET A 303 -12.73 -12.11 38.48
CA MET A 303 -12.50 -12.75 39.79
C MET A 303 -11.12 -13.41 39.93
N GLU A 304 -10.19 -13.16 38.99
CA GLU A 304 -8.86 -13.79 38.92
C GLU A 304 -7.79 -12.74 38.61
N PRO A 305 -7.35 -11.92 39.60
CA PRO A 305 -6.35 -10.87 39.38
C PRO A 305 -5.04 -11.37 38.73
N SER A 306 -4.64 -12.61 39.02
CA SER A 306 -3.45 -13.25 38.44
C SER A 306 -3.56 -13.57 36.94
N LYS A 307 -4.74 -13.42 36.32
CA LYS A 307 -4.92 -13.50 34.85
C LYS A 307 -4.88 -12.14 34.17
N VAL A 308 -5.00 -11.04 34.92
CA VAL A 308 -5.03 -9.68 34.38
C VAL A 308 -3.58 -9.18 34.21
N ILE A 309 -3.20 -8.83 32.99
CA ILE A 309 -1.85 -8.36 32.64
C ILE A 309 -1.87 -6.85 32.36
N LEU A 310 -1.06 -6.09 33.09
CA LEU A 310 -0.94 -4.64 32.93
C LEU A 310 -0.10 -4.31 31.69
N GLY A 311 -0.60 -3.42 30.83
CA GLY A 311 0.14 -2.97 29.65
C GLY A 311 0.94 -1.68 29.85
N ILE A 312 2.16 -1.65 29.32
CA ILE A 312 3.06 -0.50 29.32
C ILE A 312 3.42 -0.13 27.87
N PRO A 313 3.13 1.11 27.43
CA PRO A 313 3.55 1.58 26.11
C PRO A 313 5.02 2.06 26.14
N LEU A 314 5.84 1.58 25.22
CA LEU A 314 7.18 2.11 24.93
C LEU A 314 7.12 3.27 23.93
N TYR A 315 6.12 4.12 24.08
CA TYR A 315 5.94 5.33 23.31
C TYR A 315 5.13 6.34 24.14
N GLY A 316 5.27 7.61 23.79
CA GLY A 316 4.51 8.72 24.35
C GLY A 316 3.55 9.36 23.35
N LYS A 317 2.80 10.36 23.81
CA LYS A 317 1.99 11.25 22.98
C LYS A 317 2.45 12.69 23.17
N PHE A 318 2.30 13.49 22.12
CA PHE A 318 2.46 14.93 22.22
C PHE A 318 1.29 15.68 21.59
N TRP A 319 1.09 16.91 22.05
CA TRP A 319 0.11 17.87 21.54
C TRP A 319 0.81 19.19 21.22
N LYS A 320 0.34 19.88 20.18
CA LYS A 320 0.70 21.26 19.83
C LYS A 320 -0.50 22.19 20.04
N ASN A 321 -0.24 23.49 20.15
CA ASN A 321 -1.27 24.51 20.44
C ASN A 321 -1.98 24.26 21.78
N VAL A 322 -1.23 23.80 22.78
CA VAL A 322 -1.74 23.56 24.12
C VAL A 322 -1.89 24.90 24.85
N LYS A 323 -3.06 25.12 25.46
CA LYS A 323 -3.35 26.32 26.24
C LYS A 323 -2.45 26.44 27.48
N LYS A 324 -2.07 27.68 27.81
CA LYS A 324 -1.16 28.01 28.92
C LYS A 324 -1.70 27.72 30.31
N ASP A 325 -3.01 27.63 30.48
CA ASP A 325 -3.63 27.34 31.77
C ASP A 325 -4.05 25.86 31.87
N PRO A 326 -3.75 25.17 33.00
CA PRO A 326 -4.29 23.86 33.28
C PRO A 326 -5.79 23.91 33.51
N ILE A 327 -6.48 22.78 33.31
CA ILE A 327 -7.94 22.70 33.43
C ILE A 327 -8.39 21.94 34.67
N ASN A 328 -9.54 22.36 35.22
CA ASN A 328 -10.35 21.48 36.05
C ASN A 328 -11.11 20.52 35.16
N GLN A 329 -10.68 19.25 35.12
CA GLN A 329 -11.29 18.24 34.27
C GLN A 329 -12.77 18.00 34.61
N THR A 330 -13.18 18.13 35.87
CA THR A 330 -14.60 17.96 36.25
C THR A 330 -15.46 19.05 35.63
N GLU A 331 -15.04 20.30 35.76
CA GLU A 331 -15.80 21.45 35.28
C GLU A 331 -15.71 21.63 33.76
N THR A 332 -14.70 21.05 33.12
CA THR A 332 -14.40 21.27 31.71
C THR A 332 -14.77 20.05 30.88
N MET A 333 -14.25 18.88 31.22
CA MET A 333 -14.41 17.66 30.44
C MET A 333 -15.73 16.95 30.78
N CYS A 334 -16.08 16.84 32.05
CA CYS A 334 -17.30 16.12 32.47
C CYS A 334 -18.61 16.84 32.11
N LYS A 335 -18.54 18.10 31.65
CA LYS A 335 -19.69 18.80 31.07
C LYS A 335 -20.06 18.27 29.67
N GLU A 336 -19.08 17.74 28.94
CA GLU A 336 -19.20 17.44 27.52
C GLU A 336 -18.97 15.94 27.22
N GLU A 337 -18.32 15.21 28.13
CA GLU A 337 -18.10 13.76 28.07
C GLU A 337 -18.63 13.07 29.33
N VAL A 338 -19.10 11.83 29.18
CA VAL A 338 -19.37 10.95 30.34
C VAL A 338 -18.04 10.65 31.03
N CYS A 339 -17.95 10.99 32.32
CA CYS A 339 -16.71 10.94 33.09
C CYS A 339 -16.95 10.49 34.53
N ARG A 340 -15.88 10.15 35.24
CA ARG A 340 -15.91 9.82 36.67
C ARG A 340 -16.00 11.07 37.55
N ILE A 341 -17.13 11.33 38.19
CA ILE A 341 -17.33 12.57 38.97
C ILE A 341 -16.81 12.44 40.41
N ASP A 342 -16.82 11.23 40.99
CA ASP A 342 -16.65 11.01 42.44
C ASP A 342 -15.21 11.14 42.98
N ASP A 343 -14.21 11.25 42.10
CA ASP A 343 -12.82 11.40 42.55
C ASP A 343 -12.49 12.85 42.93
N PRO A 344 -11.88 13.10 44.11
CA PRO A 344 -11.40 14.43 44.46
C PRO A 344 -10.35 14.86 43.42
N PHE A 345 -10.59 15.97 42.73
CA PHE A 345 -9.70 16.49 41.69
C PHE A 345 -8.85 17.65 42.24
N GLU A 346 -7.57 17.64 41.88
CA GLU A 346 -6.66 18.76 42.11
C GLU A 346 -6.11 19.18 40.74
N ILE A 347 -6.03 20.49 40.50
CA ILE A 347 -5.53 21.03 39.24
C ILE A 347 -4.05 20.67 39.11
N SER A 348 -3.69 20.03 38.01
CA SER A 348 -2.31 19.66 37.68
C SER A 348 -1.96 20.14 36.28
N ASP A 349 -0.69 20.50 36.11
CA ASP A 349 -0.08 20.98 34.87
C ASP A 349 -0.16 19.98 33.71
N VAL A 350 -0.41 18.70 33.99
CA VAL A 350 -0.50 17.65 32.97
C VAL A 350 -1.86 17.63 32.26
N TRP A 351 -2.88 18.30 32.81
CA TRP A 351 -4.23 18.34 32.26
C TRP A 351 -4.53 19.71 31.64
N ARG A 352 -4.57 19.77 30.31
CA ARG A 352 -4.78 21.01 29.52
C ARG A 352 -5.69 20.76 28.33
N ILE A 353 -6.08 21.82 27.64
CA ILE A 353 -6.73 21.76 26.32
C ILE A 353 -5.71 22.09 25.23
N ALA A 354 -5.69 21.30 24.17
CA ALA A 354 -5.05 21.64 22.91
C ALA A 354 -6.09 22.17 21.91
N GLU A 355 -5.75 23.25 21.22
CA GLU A 355 -6.63 23.85 20.22
C GLU A 355 -6.58 23.08 18.90
N MET A 356 -7.74 22.92 18.29
CA MET A 356 -7.84 22.38 16.93
C MET A 356 -7.38 23.43 15.92
N LYS A 357 -6.52 23.03 14.98
CA LYS A 357 -6.09 23.88 13.86
C LYS A 357 -6.59 23.27 12.56
N ASP A 358 -7.33 24.06 11.78
CA ASP A 358 -8.01 23.61 10.55
C ASP A 358 -9.00 22.45 10.80
N GLY A 359 -9.70 22.48 11.94
CA GLY A 359 -10.64 21.43 12.34
C GLY A 359 -9.98 20.09 12.70
N ARG A 360 -8.67 20.07 12.98
CA ARG A 360 -7.94 18.86 13.36
C ARG A 360 -7.04 19.07 14.59
N PRO A 361 -6.92 18.06 15.48
CA PRO A 361 -5.91 18.06 16.53
C PRO A 361 -4.51 18.10 15.91
N ARG A 362 -3.58 18.84 16.53
CA ARG A 362 -2.16 18.81 16.18
C ARG A 362 -1.41 18.07 17.27
N GLY A 363 -0.78 16.95 16.91
CA GLY A 363 -0.12 16.05 17.85
C GLY A 363 0.34 14.78 17.16
N GLY A 364 0.93 13.87 17.93
CA GLY A 364 1.44 12.60 17.42
C GLY A 364 1.91 11.66 18.54
N PHE A 365 2.72 10.68 18.18
CA PHE A 365 3.41 9.80 19.12
C PHE A 365 4.92 10.05 19.05
N ILE A 366 5.61 9.71 20.13
CA ILE A 366 7.08 9.74 20.25
C ILE A 366 7.55 8.35 20.67
N SER A 367 8.59 7.79 20.06
CA SER A 367 9.11 6.47 20.49
C SER A 367 9.91 6.62 21.80
N TRP A 368 10.06 5.54 22.57
CA TRP A 368 11.00 5.54 23.69
C TRP A 368 12.44 5.73 23.20
N SER A 369 12.76 5.20 22.02
CA SER A 369 14.09 5.21 21.43
C SER A 369 14.68 6.57 21.12
N ASP A 370 13.83 7.57 20.90
CA ASP A 370 14.22 8.71 20.08
C ASP A 370 15.06 9.72 20.89
N ARG A 371 16.30 9.90 20.43
CA ARG A 371 17.17 11.02 20.82
C ARG A 371 16.77 12.23 19.97
N GLU A 372 16.17 13.23 20.60
CA GLU A 372 16.11 14.63 20.17
C GLU A 372 15.55 15.00 18.78
N THR A 373 15.13 14.09 17.90
CA THR A 373 14.39 14.46 16.67
C THR A 373 13.48 13.35 16.17
N ASP A 374 12.17 13.54 16.26
CA ASP A 374 11.21 12.70 15.52
C ASP A 374 11.09 13.17 14.05
N ASP A 375 10.57 12.31 13.17
CA ASP A 375 10.14 12.62 11.79
C ASP A 375 9.13 13.80 11.68
N VAL A 376 8.65 14.33 12.81
CA VAL A 376 7.70 15.45 12.94
C VAL A 376 8.33 16.77 13.43
N GLY A 377 9.66 16.81 13.62
CA GLY A 377 10.40 18.03 13.93
C GLY A 377 10.19 18.58 15.34
N ILE A 378 9.95 17.72 16.34
CA ILE A 378 9.94 18.11 17.76
C ILE A 378 11.23 17.61 18.41
N ILE A 379 12.04 18.53 18.88
CA ILE A 379 13.24 18.25 19.67
C ILE A 379 12.82 18.19 21.13
N TRP A 380 12.89 17.04 21.78
CA TRP A 380 12.54 16.88 23.20
C TRP A 380 13.67 16.24 24.00
N ASN A 381 13.80 16.63 25.27
CA ASN A 381 14.83 16.14 26.16
C ASN A 381 14.23 15.66 27.48
N ARG A 382 14.57 14.44 27.90
CA ARG A 382 14.08 13.81 29.14
C ARG A 382 14.48 14.58 30.41
N THR A 383 15.49 15.46 30.34
CA THR A 383 15.89 16.32 31.47
C THR A 383 14.86 17.39 31.81
N GLU A 384 13.95 17.72 30.88
CA GLU A 384 12.84 18.66 31.10
C GLU A 384 11.61 18.00 31.73
N ALA A 385 11.71 16.70 32.01
CA ALA A 385 10.62 15.93 32.56
C ALA A 385 10.19 16.45 33.93
N LYS A 386 8.87 16.58 34.08
CA LYS A 386 8.17 16.85 35.32
C LYS A 386 7.42 15.59 35.76
N TRP A 387 7.19 15.51 37.06
CA TRP A 387 6.47 14.41 37.69
C TRP A 387 5.14 14.91 38.24
N ASP A 388 4.05 14.26 37.85
CA ASP A 388 2.75 14.41 38.50
C ASP A 388 2.56 13.30 39.53
N ASP A 389 2.61 13.67 40.82
CA ASP A 389 2.63 12.67 41.89
C ASP A 389 1.29 11.93 42.04
N LYS A 390 0.19 12.58 41.72
CA LYS A 390 -1.15 11.98 41.83
C LYS A 390 -1.35 10.88 40.80
N SER A 391 -1.10 11.18 39.53
CA SER A 391 -1.23 10.21 38.45
C SER A 391 -0.04 9.29 38.28
N LYS A 392 1.04 9.52 39.06
CA LYS A 392 2.32 8.82 38.96
C LYS A 392 2.84 8.81 37.52
N SER A 393 2.75 9.97 36.87
CA SER A 393 3.03 10.11 35.43
C SER A 393 4.10 11.15 35.16
N THR A 394 4.86 10.91 34.10
CA THR A 394 5.88 11.84 33.60
C THR A 394 5.35 12.64 32.41
N TYR A 395 5.64 13.94 32.40
CA TYR A 395 5.27 14.83 31.31
C TYR A 395 6.32 15.93 31.11
N ILE A 396 6.33 16.54 29.93
CA ILE A 396 7.09 17.74 29.62
C ILE A 396 6.08 18.79 29.17
N TRP A 397 6.10 19.96 29.81
CA TRP A 397 5.26 21.09 29.45
C TRP A 397 6.13 22.28 29.04
N ARG A 398 6.03 22.68 27.76
CA ARG A 398 6.73 23.82 27.17
C ARG A 398 5.74 24.92 26.81
N PRO A 399 5.56 25.94 27.68
CA PRO A 399 4.57 26.98 27.46
C PRO A 399 4.87 27.89 26.27
N GLU A 400 6.14 28.10 25.93
CA GLU A 400 6.51 28.97 24.80
C GLU A 400 6.30 28.30 23.44
N ASP A 401 6.53 26.98 23.37
CA ASP A 401 6.24 26.19 22.17
C ASP A 401 4.76 25.76 22.10
N GLN A 402 4.02 25.90 23.20
CA GLN A 402 2.67 25.34 23.39
C GLN A 402 2.64 23.83 23.13
N ILE A 403 3.66 23.12 23.64
CA ILE A 403 3.82 21.67 23.47
C ILE A 403 3.73 20.98 24.82
N LEU A 404 2.84 19.97 24.89
CA LEU A 404 2.81 19.00 25.98
C LEU A 404 3.22 17.64 25.44
N ILE A 405 4.10 16.95 26.18
CA ILE A 405 4.56 15.60 25.89
C ILE A 405 4.30 14.73 27.11
N THR A 406 3.78 13.53 26.92
CA THR A 406 3.60 12.54 27.98
C THR A 406 4.11 11.20 27.52
N TYR A 407 4.85 10.51 28.37
CA TYR A 407 5.47 9.23 28.07
C TYR A 407 5.64 8.46 29.40
N GLU A 408 5.87 7.16 29.34
CA GLU A 408 6.32 6.45 30.54
C GLU A 408 7.73 6.95 30.91
N SER A 409 8.18 6.86 32.16
CA SER A 409 9.59 7.07 32.50
C SER A 409 10.08 5.90 33.31
N ARG A 410 11.36 5.86 33.63
CA ARG A 410 11.87 4.90 34.61
C ARG A 410 11.03 4.92 35.89
N GLN A 411 10.70 6.11 36.38
CA GLN A 411 9.92 6.29 37.60
C GLN A 411 8.48 5.78 37.43
N SER A 412 7.78 6.09 36.32
CA SER A 412 6.40 5.59 36.14
C SER A 412 6.34 4.08 35.93
N ILE A 413 7.34 3.49 35.25
CA ILE A 413 7.46 2.04 35.08
C ILE A 413 7.72 1.36 36.44
N GLU A 414 8.61 1.91 37.27
CA GLU A 414 8.88 1.39 38.63
C GLU A 414 7.60 1.41 39.49
N GLU A 415 6.80 2.48 39.44
CA GLU A 415 5.51 2.55 40.15
C GLU A 415 4.52 1.50 39.64
N LYS A 416 4.50 1.21 38.32
CA LYS A 416 3.66 0.16 37.74
C LYS A 416 4.14 -1.25 38.10
N ILE A 417 5.44 -1.48 38.20
CA ILE A 417 6.01 -2.75 38.68
C ILE A 417 5.57 -3.00 40.12
N LYS A 418 5.71 -1.99 41.00
CA LYS A 418 5.21 -2.06 42.38
C LYS A 418 3.71 -2.33 42.42
N TYR A 419 2.94 -1.65 41.58
CA TYR A 419 1.49 -1.86 41.50
C TYR A 419 1.13 -3.30 41.12
N VAL A 420 1.80 -3.89 40.11
CA VAL A 420 1.59 -5.30 39.70
C VAL A 420 1.93 -6.28 40.82
N GLU A 421 2.97 -5.98 41.60
CA GLU A 421 3.33 -6.75 42.79
C GLU A 421 2.23 -6.64 43.87
N GLU A 422 1.92 -5.42 44.31
CA GLU A 422 0.97 -5.12 45.39
C GLU A 422 -0.45 -5.62 45.11
N LYS A 423 -0.89 -5.55 43.85
CA LYS A 423 -2.23 -5.98 43.41
C LYS A 423 -2.28 -7.44 42.99
N ASN A 424 -1.16 -8.16 43.09
CA ASN A 424 -1.05 -9.56 42.70
C ASN A 424 -1.58 -9.81 41.27
N LEU A 425 -1.23 -8.91 40.34
CA LEU A 425 -1.59 -9.04 38.93
C LEU A 425 -0.73 -10.10 38.25
N GLY A 426 -1.19 -10.60 37.11
CA GLY A 426 -0.58 -11.71 36.38
C GLY A 426 0.76 -11.39 35.71
N GLY A 427 1.13 -10.11 35.62
CA GLY A 427 2.36 -9.68 34.99
C GLY A 427 2.23 -8.35 34.24
N ILE A 428 3.17 -8.13 33.31
CA ILE A 428 3.28 -6.93 32.49
C ILE A 428 3.37 -7.33 31.00
N ASN A 429 2.65 -6.63 30.14
CA ASN A 429 2.85 -6.62 28.70
C ASN A 429 3.44 -5.29 28.22
N ILE A 430 4.18 -5.32 27.12
CA ILE A 430 4.95 -4.18 26.60
C ILE A 430 4.63 -3.98 25.12
N TRP A 431 4.15 -2.78 24.77
CA TRP A 431 3.88 -2.37 23.38
C TRP A 431 4.82 -1.23 22.94
N SER A 432 5.78 -1.44 22.04
CA SER A 432 6.26 -2.72 21.51
C SER A 432 7.78 -2.75 21.53
N LEU A 433 8.37 -3.94 21.49
CA LEU A 433 9.81 -4.16 21.71
C LEU A 433 10.72 -3.32 20.80
N ASN A 434 10.27 -3.06 19.57
CA ASN A 434 10.99 -2.26 18.58
C ASN A 434 10.99 -0.75 18.86
N MET A 435 10.20 -0.27 19.83
CA MET A 435 10.12 1.14 20.22
C MET A 435 10.99 1.47 21.44
N ASP A 436 11.62 0.48 22.09
CA ASP A 436 12.59 0.73 23.17
C ASP A 436 13.87 1.40 22.64
N ASP A 437 14.67 1.96 23.54
CA ASP A 437 15.97 2.51 23.21
C ASP A 437 17.01 1.44 22.84
N GLU A 438 18.13 1.86 22.26
CA GLU A 438 19.18 0.94 21.77
C GLU A 438 19.81 0.06 22.87
N ARG A 439 19.55 0.37 24.14
CA ARG A 439 20.03 -0.40 25.30
C ARG A 439 18.91 -1.20 25.97
N ASP A 440 17.72 -1.22 25.38
CA ASP A 440 16.53 -1.88 25.91
C ASP A 440 16.20 -1.46 27.36
N THR A 441 16.40 -0.18 27.71
CA THR A 441 16.37 0.23 29.13
C THR A 441 15.01 0.03 29.79
N ALA A 442 13.89 0.21 29.05
CA ALA A 442 12.57 0.00 29.61
C ALA A 442 12.27 -1.51 29.77
N LEU A 443 12.63 -2.32 28.78
CA LEU A 443 12.50 -3.76 28.85
C LEU A 443 13.33 -4.37 29.98
N GLU A 444 14.59 -3.94 30.13
CA GLU A 444 15.47 -4.38 31.22
C GLU A 444 14.87 -4.05 32.60
N LEU A 445 14.29 -2.86 32.73
CA LEU A 445 13.63 -2.43 33.97
C LEU A 445 12.41 -3.33 34.30
N VAL A 446 11.59 -3.63 33.29
CA VAL A 446 10.41 -4.50 33.47
C VAL A 446 10.83 -5.95 33.75
N SER A 447 11.83 -6.47 33.05
CA SER A 447 12.25 -7.87 33.19
C SER A 447 13.01 -8.16 34.49
N SER A 448 13.76 -7.18 35.00
CA SER A 448 14.49 -7.29 36.28
C SER A 448 13.61 -6.93 37.49
N GLY A 449 12.43 -6.34 37.26
CA GLY A 449 11.48 -5.95 38.28
C GLY A 449 11.04 -7.12 39.16
N ASN A 450 11.02 -6.90 40.48
CA ASN A 450 10.59 -7.92 41.42
C ASN A 450 9.07 -8.00 41.50
N LEU A 451 8.49 -8.92 40.72
CA LEU A 451 7.04 -9.13 40.75
C LEU A 451 6.62 -10.20 41.77
N CYS A 452 7.55 -10.87 42.46
CA CYS A 452 7.30 -12.11 43.20
C CYS A 452 7.33 -11.97 44.74
N ASP A 453 7.69 -10.82 45.30
CA ASP A 453 7.98 -10.66 46.75
C ASP A 453 6.78 -10.36 47.66
N GLY A 454 5.56 -10.54 47.16
CA GLY A 454 4.27 -10.30 47.85
C GLY A 454 3.95 -11.17 49.09
N LYS A 455 4.94 -11.58 49.89
CA LYS A 455 4.80 -12.32 51.18
C LYS A 455 4.09 -11.53 52.30
N LYS A 456 3.47 -10.37 52.03
CA LYS A 456 2.64 -9.61 52.98
C LYS A 456 1.13 -9.69 52.69
N MET A 457 0.61 -10.79 52.16
CA MET A 457 -0.83 -11.01 52.06
C MET A 457 -1.43 -11.50 53.39
N LYS A 458 -1.56 -10.60 54.38
CA LYS A 458 -2.41 -10.78 55.58
C LYS A 458 -3.72 -9.98 55.55
N LYS A 459 -4.02 -9.30 54.44
CA LYS A 459 -5.33 -8.66 54.23
C LYS A 459 -6.00 -9.25 53.00
N LYS A 460 -7.20 -9.81 53.20
CA LYS A 460 -8.18 -10.18 52.16
C LYS A 460 -8.13 -9.18 51.00
N ASN A 461 -8.00 -9.68 49.77
CA ASN A 461 -8.10 -8.98 48.48
C ASN A 461 -8.83 -7.63 48.55
N GLU A 462 -8.09 -6.54 48.80
CA GLU A 462 -8.65 -5.18 48.89
C GLU A 462 -9.22 -4.69 47.54
N ILE A 463 -8.84 -5.31 46.41
CA ILE A 463 -9.38 -5.00 45.07
C ILE A 463 -10.90 -5.28 45.01
N MET A 464 -11.39 -6.30 45.73
CA MET A 464 -12.78 -6.74 45.64
C MET A 464 -13.77 -5.89 46.44
N TYR A 465 -13.32 -5.13 47.44
CA TYR A 465 -14.21 -4.63 48.49
C TYR A 465 -14.89 -3.27 48.21
N LYS A 466 -14.46 -2.50 47.20
CA LYS A 466 -15.04 -1.16 46.93
C LYS A 466 -15.99 -1.09 45.73
N TYR A 467 -15.81 -1.92 44.71
CA TYR A 467 -16.68 -1.87 43.53
C TYR A 467 -18.10 -2.42 43.80
N LEU A 468 -18.19 -3.48 44.62
CA LEU A 468 -19.46 -4.11 44.99
C LEU A 468 -20.38 -3.25 45.86
N GLN A 469 -19.86 -2.20 46.53
CA GLN A 469 -20.68 -1.35 47.41
C GLN A 469 -21.34 -0.17 46.67
N ASN A 470 -20.86 0.23 45.49
CA ASN A 470 -21.35 1.43 44.81
C ASN A 470 -22.26 1.15 43.59
N HIS A 471 -22.50 -0.11 43.22
CA HIS A 471 -23.34 -0.47 42.08
C HIS A 471 -24.60 -1.29 42.44
N VAL A 472 -25.03 -1.25 43.71
CA VAL A 472 -26.35 -1.71 44.15
C VAL A 472 -26.98 -0.64 45.01
N THR A 473 -27.51 0.41 44.38
CA THR A 473 -28.70 1.19 44.82
C THR A 473 -28.88 2.41 43.91
N SER A 474 -29.70 2.28 42.88
CA SER A 474 -30.52 3.39 42.37
C SER A 474 -31.74 2.80 41.65
N GLU A 475 -32.67 2.25 42.44
CA GLU A 475 -34.05 2.18 41.99
C GLU A 475 -34.59 3.62 42.03
N ASP A 476 -34.68 4.25 40.85
CA ASP A 476 -35.46 5.47 40.67
C ASP A 476 -36.90 5.05 40.30
N PRO A 477 -37.91 5.28 41.16
CA PRO A 477 -39.23 4.68 41.00
C PRO A 477 -40.11 5.60 40.13
N LYS A 478 -39.82 5.72 38.84
CA LYS A 478 -40.75 6.32 37.86
C LYS A 478 -40.61 5.70 36.47
N LEU A 479 -40.97 4.44 36.34
CA LEU A 479 -41.46 3.92 35.06
C LEU A 479 -42.79 3.21 35.29
N LYS A 480 -43.88 3.86 34.88
CA LYS A 480 -45.18 3.22 34.71
C LYS A 480 -44.99 1.99 33.82
N THR A 481 -45.39 0.84 34.34
CA THR A 481 -45.58 -0.39 33.59
C THR A 481 -46.50 -0.13 32.39
N SER A 482 -45.95 -0.10 31.18
CA SER A 482 -46.73 -0.39 29.98
C SER A 482 -46.70 -1.90 29.78
N GLU A 483 -47.84 -2.56 29.91
CA GLU A 483 -48.01 -3.98 29.62
C GLU A 483 -47.52 -4.28 28.20
N SER A 484 -46.38 -4.98 28.07
CA SER A 484 -45.95 -5.53 26.78
C SER A 484 -46.67 -6.87 26.55
N GLN A 485 -47.67 -6.89 25.66
CA GLN A 485 -48.30 -8.13 25.21
C GLN A 485 -47.33 -8.88 24.27
N ASN A 486 -46.81 -10.03 24.72
CA ASN A 486 -46.14 -10.99 23.84
C ASN A 486 -47.21 -11.81 23.13
N LEU A 487 -47.38 -11.62 21.82
CA LEU A 487 -48.39 -12.33 21.03
C LEU A 487 -47.73 -13.41 20.17
N ARG A 488 -48.21 -14.65 20.31
CA ARG A 488 -47.92 -15.76 19.38
C ARG A 488 -49.09 -15.83 18.40
N ILE A 489 -48.92 -15.30 17.18
CA ILE A 489 -50.00 -15.14 16.21
C ILE A 489 -49.84 -16.18 15.11
N SER A 490 -50.65 -17.24 15.13
CA SER A 490 -50.57 -18.35 14.17
C SER A 490 -51.35 -18.12 12.87
N GLU A 491 -52.23 -17.12 12.77
CA GLU A 491 -53.07 -16.86 11.58
C GLU A 491 -53.18 -15.38 11.19
N SER A 492 -53.59 -15.11 9.94
CA SER A 492 -53.63 -13.79 9.30
C SER A 492 -54.30 -12.71 10.16
N GLN A 493 -53.56 -11.66 10.53
CA GLN A 493 -54.09 -10.51 11.27
C GLN A 493 -53.71 -9.18 10.63
N ASN A 494 -54.64 -8.22 10.69
CA ASN A 494 -54.41 -6.81 10.39
C ASN A 494 -54.35 -6.04 11.71
N LEU A 495 -53.21 -5.48 12.06
CA LEU A 495 -53.05 -4.61 13.22
C LEU A 495 -53.04 -3.16 12.76
N ARG A 496 -53.90 -2.32 13.34
CA ARG A 496 -54.01 -0.91 12.96
C ARG A 496 -52.95 -0.05 13.64
N GLU A 497 -52.84 -0.11 14.97
CA GLU A 497 -51.85 0.68 15.74
C GLU A 497 -51.27 -0.15 16.89
N SER A 498 -49.96 -0.02 17.13
CA SER A 498 -49.30 -0.68 18.27
C SER A 498 -48.05 0.08 18.74
N GLN A 499 -47.89 0.25 20.05
CA GLN A 499 -46.72 0.96 20.61
C GLN A 499 -45.51 0.05 20.87
N ASN A 500 -45.72 -1.19 21.34
CA ASN A 500 -44.65 -2.15 21.64
C ASN A 500 -45.10 -3.58 21.34
N LEU A 501 -44.80 -4.08 20.14
CA LEU A 501 -45.28 -5.39 19.70
C LEU A 501 -44.10 -6.36 19.50
N ARG A 502 -44.23 -7.57 20.06
CA ARG A 502 -43.33 -8.69 19.83
C ARG A 502 -44.10 -9.85 19.22
N ILE A 503 -43.67 -10.28 18.05
CA ILE A 503 -44.24 -11.42 17.32
C ILE A 503 -43.14 -12.45 17.15
N SER A 504 -43.38 -13.66 17.66
CA SER A 504 -42.46 -14.78 17.46
C SER A 504 -42.52 -15.29 16.01
N GLU A 505 -43.72 -15.55 15.49
CA GLU A 505 -43.93 -16.11 14.16
C GLU A 505 -45.23 -15.57 13.56
N SER A 506 -45.32 -15.47 12.23
CA SER A 506 -46.53 -15.12 11.50
C SER A 506 -46.47 -15.63 10.05
N GLN A 507 -47.62 -15.99 9.46
CA GLN A 507 -47.68 -16.32 8.03
C GLN A 507 -48.00 -15.09 7.17
N ASN A 508 -49.11 -14.41 7.45
CA ASN A 508 -49.48 -13.18 6.74
C ASN A 508 -49.81 -12.08 7.75
N LEU A 509 -49.01 -11.03 7.77
CA LEU A 509 -49.19 -9.96 8.74
C LEU A 509 -49.19 -8.60 8.03
N ARG A 510 -50.20 -7.79 8.34
CA ARG A 510 -50.24 -6.39 7.93
C ARG A 510 -50.31 -5.50 9.16
N ILE A 511 -49.45 -4.49 9.18
CA ILE A 511 -49.40 -3.49 10.24
C ILE A 511 -49.48 -2.13 9.57
N SER A 512 -50.47 -1.33 9.93
CA SER A 512 -50.55 0.04 9.42
C SER A 512 -49.49 0.90 10.11
N GLU A 513 -49.52 0.98 11.44
CA GLU A 513 -48.58 1.82 12.19
C GLU A 513 -48.01 1.12 13.42
N SER A 514 -46.74 1.36 13.69
CA SER A 514 -46.07 0.88 14.90
C SER A 514 -44.95 1.80 15.39
N GLN A 515 -44.78 1.91 16.71
CA GLN A 515 -43.61 2.60 17.27
C GLN A 515 -42.41 1.64 17.40
N ASN A 516 -42.54 0.57 18.20
CA ASN A 516 -41.49 -0.43 18.37
C ASN A 516 -42.01 -1.82 18.03
N LEU A 517 -41.53 -2.38 16.93
CA LEU A 517 -41.98 -3.67 16.42
C LEU A 517 -40.80 -4.64 16.29
N ARG A 518 -40.93 -5.81 16.93
CA ARG A 518 -39.97 -6.92 16.79
C ARG A 518 -40.67 -8.15 16.26
N ILE A 519 -40.18 -8.68 15.15
CA ILE A 519 -40.71 -9.88 14.50
C ILE A 519 -39.56 -10.87 14.36
N SER A 520 -39.71 -12.06 14.94
CA SER A 520 -38.67 -13.08 14.81
C SER A 520 -38.77 -13.77 13.45
N LYS A 521 -39.95 -14.24 13.05
CA LYS A 521 -40.17 -14.85 11.73
C LYS A 521 -41.47 -14.43 11.06
N SER A 522 -41.45 -14.20 9.75
CA SER A 522 -42.66 -13.99 8.94
C SER A 522 -42.55 -14.58 7.52
N GLN A 523 -43.64 -15.07 6.94
CA GLN A 523 -43.66 -15.39 5.51
C GLN A 523 -43.98 -14.16 4.66
N ASN A 524 -45.11 -13.49 4.90
CA ASN A 524 -45.54 -12.30 4.17
C ASN A 524 -45.86 -11.17 5.14
N LEU A 525 -45.00 -10.15 5.15
CA LEU A 525 -45.11 -9.01 6.04
C LEU A 525 -45.28 -7.73 5.24
N ARG A 526 -46.32 -6.95 5.56
CA ARG A 526 -46.51 -5.59 5.05
C ARG A 526 -46.63 -4.61 6.19
N ILE A 527 -45.83 -3.57 6.16
CA ILE A 527 -45.82 -2.51 7.17
C ILE A 527 -45.94 -1.18 6.43
N SER A 528 -46.96 -0.38 6.74
CA SER A 528 -47.07 0.96 6.14
C SER A 528 -46.05 1.88 6.80
N GLU A 529 -46.10 2.02 8.13
CA GLU A 529 -45.20 2.92 8.85
C GLU A 529 -44.66 2.32 10.15
N SER A 530 -43.38 2.56 10.43
CA SER A 530 -42.76 2.17 11.70
C SER A 530 -41.63 3.07 12.15
N GLN A 531 -41.58 3.47 13.42
CA GLN A 531 -40.41 4.20 13.93
C GLN A 531 -39.20 3.27 14.09
N ASN A 532 -39.34 2.18 14.84
CA ASN A 532 -38.27 1.22 15.12
C ASN A 532 -38.72 -0.21 14.81
N LEU A 533 -38.19 -0.76 13.71
CA LEU A 533 -38.55 -2.07 13.22
C LEU A 533 -37.35 -3.01 13.23
N ARG A 534 -37.48 -4.15 13.91
CA ARG A 534 -36.50 -5.25 13.89
C ARG A 534 -37.14 -6.54 13.40
N ILE A 535 -36.55 -7.12 12.37
CA ILE A 535 -37.03 -8.37 11.77
C ILE A 535 -35.85 -9.34 11.70
N SER A 536 -35.97 -10.52 12.30
CA SER A 536 -34.91 -11.53 12.20
C SER A 536 -34.98 -12.24 10.84
N GLU A 537 -36.11 -12.85 10.49
CA GLU A 537 -36.28 -13.57 9.22
C GLU A 537 -37.62 -13.22 8.53
N SER A 538 -37.58 -12.98 7.22
CA SER A 538 -38.80 -12.83 6.41
C SER A 538 -38.66 -13.42 4.99
N GLN A 539 -39.71 -14.05 4.44
CA GLN A 539 -39.68 -14.43 3.01
C GLN A 539 -40.00 -13.23 2.10
N ASN A 540 -41.15 -12.57 2.31
CA ASN A 540 -41.59 -11.42 1.52
C ASN A 540 -41.94 -10.24 2.42
N LEU A 541 -41.12 -9.20 2.38
CA LEU A 541 -41.26 -8.02 3.21
C LEU A 541 -41.51 -6.78 2.35
N ARG A 542 -42.57 -6.04 2.66
CA ARG A 542 -42.84 -4.71 2.09
C ARG A 542 -43.00 -3.69 3.19
N ILE A 543 -42.22 -2.62 3.12
CA ILE A 543 -42.26 -1.51 4.07
C ILE A 543 -42.44 -0.23 3.26
N SER A 544 -43.45 0.57 3.57
CA SER A 544 -43.57 1.88 2.91
C SER A 544 -42.58 2.84 3.55
N GLU A 545 -42.68 3.12 4.84
CA GLU A 545 -41.80 4.06 5.54
C GLU A 545 -41.28 3.51 6.87
N SER A 546 -40.01 3.79 7.19
CA SER A 546 -39.48 3.55 8.53
C SER A 546 -38.33 4.46 8.93
N GLN A 547 -38.29 4.94 10.19
CA GLN A 547 -37.14 5.72 10.65
C GLN A 547 -35.90 4.83 10.86
N ASN A 548 -36.02 3.76 11.63
CA ASN A 548 -34.93 2.83 11.94
C ASN A 548 -35.35 1.39 11.66
N LEU A 549 -34.77 0.81 10.61
CA LEU A 549 -35.08 -0.53 10.16
C LEU A 549 -33.84 -1.43 10.24
N ARG A 550 -33.97 -2.55 10.97
CA ARG A 550 -32.96 -3.62 11.02
C ARG A 550 -33.58 -4.93 10.56
N ILE A 551 -32.97 -5.54 9.55
CA ILE A 551 -33.39 -6.84 9.02
C ILE A 551 -32.17 -7.76 9.02
N SER A 552 -32.28 -8.93 9.63
CA SER A 552 -31.17 -9.89 9.60
C SER A 552 -31.19 -10.64 8.26
N GLU A 553 -32.30 -11.30 7.93
CA GLU A 553 -32.42 -12.09 6.70
C GLU A 553 -33.76 -11.87 6.00
N SER A 554 -33.73 -11.69 4.68
CA SER A 554 -34.96 -11.68 3.87
C SER A 554 -34.76 -12.20 2.45
N GLN A 555 -35.71 -12.97 1.90
CA GLN A 555 -35.62 -13.38 0.49
C GLN A 555 -35.96 -12.21 -0.45
N ASN A 556 -37.16 -11.65 -0.34
CA ASN A 556 -37.64 -10.53 -1.17
C ASN A 556 -38.04 -9.34 -0.31
N LEU A 557 -37.35 -8.22 -0.49
CA LEU A 557 -37.55 -7.02 0.29
C LEU A 557 -37.81 -5.82 -0.63
N ARG A 558 -38.88 -5.07 -0.33
CA ARG A 558 -39.18 -3.79 -0.96
C ARG A 558 -39.39 -2.74 0.11
N ILE A 559 -38.63 -1.65 0.02
CA ILE A 559 -38.70 -0.51 0.94
C ILE A 559 -38.90 0.74 0.11
N SER A 560 -39.93 1.53 0.38
CA SER A 560 -40.11 2.82 -0.32
C SER A 560 -39.19 3.88 0.29
N GLY A 561 -39.24 4.08 1.61
CA GLY A 561 -38.41 5.07 2.30
C GLY A 561 -37.91 4.59 3.66
N SER A 562 -36.67 4.95 4.01
CA SER A 562 -36.16 4.84 5.37
C SER A 562 -35.02 5.81 5.69
N GLN A 563 -34.95 6.33 6.92
CA GLN A 563 -33.79 7.14 7.32
C GLN A 563 -32.54 6.28 7.56
N ASN A 564 -32.65 5.27 8.42
CA ASN A 564 -31.55 4.40 8.79
C ASN A 564 -31.91 2.93 8.56
N LEU A 565 -31.26 2.31 7.58
CA LEU A 565 -31.48 0.94 7.20
C LEU A 565 -30.22 0.10 7.36
N ARG A 566 -30.33 -1.00 8.10
CA ARG A 566 -29.29 -2.03 8.20
C ARG A 566 -29.87 -3.37 7.80
N ILE A 567 -29.22 -4.00 6.82
CA ILE A 567 -29.61 -5.33 6.37
C ILE A 567 -28.37 -6.22 6.32
N SER A 568 -28.44 -7.40 6.95
CA SER A 568 -27.34 -8.35 6.91
C SER A 568 -27.35 -9.12 5.58
N GLU A 569 -28.41 -9.87 5.28
CA GLU A 569 -28.45 -10.74 4.09
C GLU A 569 -29.79 -10.71 3.36
N PHE A 570 -29.75 -10.70 2.03
CA PHE A 570 -30.95 -10.88 1.20
C PHE A 570 -30.66 -11.37 -0.22
N GLN A 571 -31.68 -11.96 -0.86
CA GLN A 571 -31.62 -12.35 -2.27
C GLN A 571 -32.01 -11.19 -3.20
N ASN A 572 -33.20 -10.59 -3.01
CA ASN A 572 -33.69 -9.51 -3.86
C ASN A 572 -34.14 -8.31 -3.03
N LEU A 573 -33.49 -7.17 -3.23
CA LEU A 573 -33.86 -5.91 -2.58
C LEU A 573 -34.08 -4.81 -3.61
N ARG A 574 -35.21 -4.14 -3.46
CA ARG A 574 -35.47 -2.86 -4.12
C ARG A 574 -35.74 -1.80 -3.07
N ILE A 575 -34.95 -0.73 -3.11
CA ILE A 575 -35.14 0.45 -2.26
C ILE A 575 -35.31 1.66 -3.16
N SER A 576 -36.31 2.49 -2.89
CA SER A 576 -36.45 3.77 -3.59
C SER A 576 -35.53 4.82 -2.96
N GLU A 577 -35.74 5.17 -1.70
CA GLU A 577 -35.04 6.30 -1.05
C GLU A 577 -34.55 5.98 0.36
N PHE A 578 -33.36 6.47 0.70
CA PHE A 578 -32.85 6.46 2.07
C PHE A 578 -31.72 7.45 2.33
N GLN A 579 -31.51 7.79 3.61
CA GLN A 579 -30.36 8.60 4.03
C GLN A 579 -29.13 7.73 4.31
N ASN A 580 -29.23 6.73 5.19
CA ASN A 580 -28.12 5.87 5.57
C ASN A 580 -28.46 4.39 5.40
N LEU A 581 -27.76 3.72 4.49
CA LEU A 581 -27.90 2.28 4.28
C LEU A 581 -26.57 1.56 4.46
N ARG A 582 -26.61 0.51 5.27
CA ARG A 582 -25.54 -0.47 5.38
C ARG A 582 -26.05 -1.86 5.00
N ILE A 583 -25.38 -2.47 4.03
CA ILE A 583 -25.63 -3.83 3.57
C ILE A 583 -24.36 -4.66 3.74
N SER A 584 -24.49 -5.81 4.38
CA SER A 584 -23.39 -6.77 4.48
C SER A 584 -23.29 -7.58 3.19
N GLU A 585 -24.32 -8.33 2.82
CA GLU A 585 -24.31 -9.21 1.64
C GLU A 585 -25.61 -9.12 0.84
N SER A 586 -25.48 -9.11 -0.49
CA SER A 586 -26.64 -9.11 -1.40
C SER A 586 -26.42 -9.85 -2.70
N GLN A 587 -27.46 -10.57 -3.17
CA GLN A 587 -27.44 -11.12 -4.54
C GLN A 587 -27.89 -10.08 -5.58
N ASN A 588 -29.12 -9.58 -5.49
CA ASN A 588 -29.68 -8.59 -6.42
C ASN A 588 -30.18 -7.36 -5.68
N LEU A 589 -29.48 -6.24 -5.85
CA LEU A 589 -29.80 -4.97 -5.21
C LEU A 589 -30.07 -3.89 -6.26
N ARG A 590 -31.24 -3.24 -6.13
CA ARG A 590 -31.60 -2.06 -6.90
C ARG A 590 -31.92 -0.91 -5.96
N ILE A 591 -31.20 0.19 -6.14
CA ILE A 591 -31.38 1.42 -5.38
C ILE A 591 -31.65 2.55 -6.36
N SER A 592 -32.74 3.29 -6.16
CA SER A 592 -32.99 4.50 -6.95
C SER A 592 -32.09 5.62 -6.44
N GLU A 593 -32.26 6.04 -5.19
CA GLU A 593 -31.56 7.20 -4.63
C GLU A 593 -30.96 6.92 -3.25
N SER A 594 -29.81 7.53 -2.98
CA SER A 594 -29.10 7.34 -1.70
C SER A 594 -28.19 8.50 -1.34
N GLN A 595 -28.16 8.87 -0.05
CA GLN A 595 -27.15 9.81 0.46
C GLN A 595 -25.87 9.08 0.87
N ASN A 596 -25.94 8.18 1.84
CA ASN A 596 -24.80 7.42 2.36
C ASN A 596 -25.05 5.91 2.25
N LEU A 597 -24.34 5.27 1.33
CA LEU A 597 -24.48 3.85 1.05
C LEU A 597 -23.16 3.12 1.28
N ARG A 598 -23.20 2.10 2.15
CA ARG A 598 -22.08 1.17 2.36
C ARG A 598 -22.52 -0.25 2.08
N ILE A 599 -21.83 -0.89 1.13
CA ILE A 599 -22.08 -2.27 0.74
C ILE A 599 -20.76 -3.03 0.92
N SER A 600 -20.81 -4.13 1.66
CA SER A 600 -19.62 -4.97 1.82
C SER A 600 -19.49 -5.86 0.59
N GLU A 601 -20.49 -6.68 0.28
CA GLU A 601 -20.47 -7.57 -0.89
C GLU A 601 -21.79 -7.57 -1.67
N SER A 602 -21.71 -7.54 -3.00
CA SER A 602 -22.88 -7.69 -3.86
C SER A 602 -22.58 -8.41 -5.19
N GLN A 603 -23.41 -9.38 -5.56
CA GLN A 603 -23.33 -10.01 -6.88
C GLN A 603 -23.81 -9.07 -8.00
N ASN A 604 -25.05 -8.57 -7.94
CA ASN A 604 -25.64 -7.70 -8.95
C ASN A 604 -26.21 -6.43 -8.32
N LEU A 605 -25.52 -5.32 -8.54
CA LEU A 605 -25.86 -4.02 -7.96
C LEU A 605 -26.19 -3.00 -9.06
N ARG A 606 -27.36 -2.38 -8.94
CA ARG A 606 -27.76 -1.23 -9.76
C ARG A 606 -28.13 -0.07 -8.85
N ILE A 607 -27.48 1.06 -9.08
CA ILE A 607 -27.72 2.30 -8.34
C ILE A 607 -27.97 3.38 -9.39
N SER A 608 -29.12 4.06 -9.31
CA SER A 608 -29.35 5.21 -10.18
C SER A 608 -28.52 6.40 -9.69
N GLU A 609 -28.73 6.82 -8.44
CA GLU A 609 -28.08 8.01 -7.90
C GLU A 609 -27.53 7.79 -6.48
N SER A 610 -26.32 8.32 -6.22
CA SER A 610 -25.71 8.27 -4.88
C SER A 610 -24.76 9.42 -4.59
N GLN A 611 -24.90 10.07 -3.43
CA GLN A 611 -23.93 11.08 -3.00
C GLN A 611 -22.62 10.45 -2.51
N ASN A 612 -22.69 9.54 -1.53
CA ASN A 612 -21.52 8.90 -0.92
C ASN A 612 -21.67 7.37 -0.94
N LEU A 613 -20.96 6.74 -1.87
CA LEU A 613 -21.02 5.31 -2.09
C LEU A 613 -19.68 4.64 -1.79
N ARG A 614 -19.71 3.65 -0.90
CA ARG A 614 -18.58 2.76 -0.64
C ARG A 614 -18.98 1.32 -0.87
N ILE A 615 -18.25 0.66 -1.75
CA ILE A 615 -18.44 -0.75 -2.09
C ILE A 615 -17.11 -1.46 -1.86
N SER A 616 -17.11 -2.51 -1.05
CA SER A 616 -15.88 -3.29 -0.85
C SER A 616 -15.71 -4.23 -2.04
N GLU A 617 -16.68 -5.08 -2.31
CA GLU A 617 -16.60 -6.07 -3.39
C GLU A 617 -17.90 -6.14 -4.20
N SER A 618 -17.79 -6.20 -5.53
CA SER A 618 -18.95 -6.49 -6.39
C SER A 618 -18.62 -7.22 -7.69
N GLN A 619 -19.43 -8.23 -8.05
CA GLN A 619 -19.29 -8.91 -9.34
C GLN A 619 -19.79 -8.05 -10.51
N ASN A 620 -21.04 -7.58 -10.48
CA ASN A 620 -21.65 -6.77 -11.53
C ASN A 620 -22.25 -5.49 -10.94
N LEU A 621 -21.58 -4.36 -11.20
CA LEU A 621 -21.96 -3.06 -10.67
C LEU A 621 -22.30 -2.10 -11.81
N ARG A 622 -23.49 -1.52 -11.75
CA ARG A 622 -23.92 -0.41 -12.61
C ARG A 622 -24.35 0.78 -11.76
N ILE A 623 -23.74 1.91 -12.04
CA ILE A 623 -24.03 3.18 -11.38
C ILE A 623 -24.33 4.20 -12.47
N SER A 624 -25.50 4.84 -12.44
CA SER A 624 -25.76 5.93 -13.37
C SER A 624 -24.99 7.18 -12.93
N GLU A 625 -25.23 7.66 -11.72
CA GLU A 625 -24.61 8.90 -11.22
C GLU A 625 -24.10 8.75 -9.78
N SER A 626 -22.90 9.29 -9.53
CA SER A 626 -22.40 9.41 -8.15
C SER A 626 -21.43 10.57 -7.90
N GLN A 627 -21.60 11.28 -6.78
CA GLN A 627 -20.68 12.34 -6.39
C GLN A 627 -19.35 11.78 -5.85
N ASN A 628 -19.39 10.92 -4.83
CA ASN A 628 -18.21 10.35 -4.19
C ASN A 628 -18.30 8.83 -4.15
N LEU A 629 -17.58 8.17 -5.05
CA LEU A 629 -17.59 6.73 -5.22
C LEU A 629 -16.23 6.12 -4.88
N ARG A 630 -16.23 5.16 -3.96
CA ARG A 630 -15.08 4.33 -3.64
C ARG A 630 -15.42 2.86 -3.80
N ILE A 631 -14.62 2.18 -4.61
CA ILE A 631 -14.75 0.74 -4.89
C ILE A 631 -13.40 0.10 -4.60
N SER A 632 -13.37 -0.88 -3.70
CA SER A 632 -12.14 -1.65 -3.49
C SER A 632 -11.93 -2.60 -4.66
N GLU A 633 -12.89 -3.50 -4.91
CA GLU A 633 -12.76 -4.53 -5.95
C GLU A 633 -14.05 -4.70 -6.76
N SER A 634 -13.92 -4.85 -8.08
CA SER A 634 -15.05 -5.25 -8.93
C SER A 634 -14.66 -6.09 -10.15
N GLN A 635 -15.50 -7.05 -10.54
CA GLN A 635 -15.29 -7.79 -11.80
C GLN A 635 -15.79 -6.99 -13.01
N ASN A 636 -17.04 -6.55 -13.01
CA ASN A 636 -17.66 -5.81 -14.11
C ASN A 636 -18.30 -4.52 -13.60
N LEU A 637 -17.65 -3.40 -13.88
CA LEU A 637 -18.07 -2.09 -13.43
C LEU A 637 -18.44 -1.18 -14.61
N ARG A 638 -19.66 -0.63 -14.57
CA ARG A 638 -20.11 0.41 -15.49
C ARG A 638 -20.59 1.62 -14.70
N ILE A 639 -20.01 2.78 -15.02
CA ILE A 639 -20.36 4.05 -14.42
C ILE A 639 -20.68 5.01 -15.56
N SER A 640 -21.87 5.61 -15.57
CA SER A 640 -22.16 6.65 -16.55
C SER A 640 -21.45 7.94 -16.15
N GLU A 641 -21.71 8.46 -14.95
CA GLU A 641 -21.16 9.74 -14.51
C GLU A 641 -20.66 9.69 -13.07
N SER A 642 -19.49 10.30 -12.81
CA SER A 642 -19.03 10.50 -11.43
C SER A 642 -18.11 11.70 -11.23
N GLN A 643 -18.32 12.46 -10.15
CA GLN A 643 -17.44 13.58 -9.80
C GLN A 643 -16.10 13.10 -9.22
N ASN A 644 -16.11 12.27 -8.18
CA ASN A 644 -14.91 11.77 -7.51
C ASN A 644 -14.95 10.24 -7.41
N LEU A 645 -14.17 9.59 -8.26
CA LEU A 645 -14.13 8.13 -8.37
C LEU A 645 -12.76 7.59 -8.00
N ARG A 646 -12.74 6.65 -7.03
CA ARG A 646 -11.56 5.87 -6.66
C ARG A 646 -11.85 4.39 -6.77
N ILE A 647 -11.03 3.70 -7.54
CA ILE A 647 -11.12 2.25 -7.75
C ILE A 647 -9.75 1.65 -7.42
N SER A 648 -9.72 0.68 -6.51
CA SER A 648 -8.45 -0.02 -6.21
C SER A 648 -8.18 -1.03 -7.31
N GLU A 649 -9.10 -1.98 -7.53
CA GLU A 649 -8.93 -3.04 -8.52
C GLU A 649 -10.21 -3.28 -9.33
N SER A 650 -10.06 -3.52 -10.63
CA SER A 650 -11.16 -3.94 -11.50
C SER A 650 -10.73 -4.83 -12.67
N GLN A 651 -11.53 -5.85 -13.01
CA GLN A 651 -11.27 -6.64 -14.23
C GLN A 651 -11.77 -5.90 -15.48
N ASN A 652 -13.05 -5.53 -15.54
CA ASN A 652 -13.65 -4.84 -16.68
C ASN A 652 -14.34 -3.54 -16.25
N LEU A 653 -13.72 -2.41 -16.57
CA LEU A 653 -14.18 -1.08 -16.20
C LEU A 653 -14.57 -0.26 -17.42
N ARG A 654 -15.80 0.25 -17.41
CA ARG A 654 -16.29 1.25 -18.37
C ARG A 654 -16.81 2.47 -17.65
N ILE A 655 -16.27 3.63 -18.01
CA ILE A 655 -16.68 4.92 -17.46
C ILE A 655 -17.01 5.83 -18.65
N SER A 656 -18.23 6.37 -18.69
CA SER A 656 -18.56 7.36 -19.73
C SER A 656 -17.90 8.69 -19.37
N GLU A 657 -18.20 9.25 -18.20
CA GLU A 657 -17.70 10.57 -17.81
C GLU A 657 -17.23 10.61 -16.35
N SER A 658 -16.09 11.27 -16.10
CA SER A 658 -15.66 11.55 -14.72
C SER A 658 -14.80 12.80 -14.57
N GLN A 659 -15.05 13.59 -13.52
CA GLN A 659 -14.20 14.75 -13.21
C GLN A 659 -12.85 14.33 -12.61
N ASN A 660 -12.84 13.56 -11.53
CA ASN A 660 -11.62 13.11 -10.85
C ASN A 660 -11.61 11.60 -10.71
N LEU A 661 -10.78 10.93 -11.50
CA LEU A 661 -10.69 9.49 -11.56
C LEU A 661 -9.30 9.00 -11.15
N ARG A 662 -9.27 8.14 -10.13
CA ARG A 662 -8.06 7.41 -9.72
C ARG A 662 -8.30 5.91 -9.75
N ILE A 663 -7.44 5.21 -10.48
CA ILE A 663 -7.48 3.76 -10.63
C ILE A 663 -6.10 3.22 -10.26
N SER A 664 -6.04 2.30 -9.29
CA SER A 664 -4.76 1.65 -8.96
C SER A 664 -4.47 0.60 -10.02
N GLU A 665 -5.35 -0.38 -10.19
CA GLU A 665 -5.14 -1.47 -11.15
C GLU A 665 -6.41 -1.80 -11.95
N SER A 666 -6.24 -2.07 -13.25
CA SER A 666 -7.33 -2.58 -14.09
C SER A 666 -6.85 -3.45 -15.25
N GLN A 667 -7.52 -4.57 -15.51
CA GLN A 667 -7.21 -5.40 -16.69
C GLN A 667 -7.72 -4.75 -17.98
N ASN A 668 -9.02 -4.46 -18.08
CA ASN A 668 -9.64 -3.84 -19.26
C ASN A 668 -10.35 -2.55 -18.88
N LEU A 669 -9.80 -1.41 -19.30
CA LEU A 669 -10.31 -0.10 -18.97
C LEU A 669 -10.72 0.67 -20.23
N ARG A 670 -11.96 1.16 -20.24
CA ARG A 670 -12.47 2.09 -21.26
C ARG A 670 -13.03 3.33 -20.60
N ILE A 671 -12.54 4.49 -20.99
CA ILE A 671 -12.97 5.79 -20.49
C ILE A 671 -13.33 6.63 -21.72
N SER A 672 -14.55 7.15 -21.79
CA SER A 672 -14.91 8.08 -22.86
C SER A 672 -14.33 9.45 -22.56
N GLU A 673 -14.67 10.06 -21.42
CA GLU A 673 -14.22 11.41 -21.08
C GLU A 673 -13.78 11.52 -19.61
N SER A 674 -12.67 12.24 -19.38
CA SER A 674 -12.27 12.61 -18.02
C SER A 674 -11.48 13.91 -17.90
N GLN A 675 -11.76 14.70 -16.87
CA GLN A 675 -11.01 15.93 -16.59
C GLN A 675 -9.63 15.62 -15.98
N ASN A 676 -9.58 14.87 -14.88
CA ASN A 676 -8.34 14.47 -14.22
C ASN A 676 -8.30 12.96 -14.02
N LEU A 677 -7.41 12.29 -14.76
CA LEU A 677 -7.28 10.84 -14.76
C LEU A 677 -5.87 10.42 -14.33
N SER A 678 -5.81 9.58 -13.30
CA SER A 678 -4.59 8.94 -12.83
C SER A 678 -4.76 7.42 -12.78
N ILE A 679 -3.88 6.70 -13.46
CA ILE A 679 -3.87 5.24 -13.54
C ILE A 679 -2.48 4.74 -13.13
N SER A 680 -2.42 3.84 -12.15
CA SER A 680 -1.12 3.26 -11.74
C SER A 680 -0.72 2.16 -12.70
N ALA A 681 -1.56 1.13 -12.89
CA ALA A 681 -1.29 0.04 -13.82
C ALA A 681 -2.54 -0.39 -14.63
N SER A 682 -2.36 -0.67 -15.92
CA SER A 682 -3.41 -1.33 -16.71
C SER A 682 -2.89 -2.19 -17.88
N GLN A 683 -3.51 -3.35 -18.11
CA GLN A 683 -3.18 -4.20 -19.26
C GLN A 683 -3.72 -3.63 -20.58
N ASN A 684 -5.02 -3.35 -20.67
CA ASN A 684 -5.66 -2.82 -21.88
C ASN A 684 -6.44 -1.55 -21.57
N LEU A 685 -5.91 -0.41 -22.01
CA LEU A 685 -6.46 0.91 -21.73
C LEU A 685 -6.86 1.62 -23.02
N ARG A 686 -8.12 2.07 -23.06
CA ARG A 686 -8.64 2.95 -24.13
C ARG A 686 -9.25 4.20 -23.51
N ILE A 687 -8.79 5.35 -23.96
CA ILE A 687 -9.27 6.66 -23.53
C ILE A 687 -9.65 7.44 -24.78
N SER A 688 -10.89 7.92 -24.87
CA SER A 688 -11.27 8.80 -25.97
C SER A 688 -10.73 10.20 -25.72
N GLU A 689 -11.12 10.86 -24.62
CA GLU A 689 -10.70 12.23 -24.32
C GLU A 689 -10.27 12.41 -22.86
N SER A 690 -9.18 13.18 -22.64
CA SER A 690 -8.83 13.61 -21.27
C SER A 690 -8.04 14.93 -21.20
N GLN A 691 -8.41 15.81 -20.27
CA GLN A 691 -7.72 17.09 -20.05
C GLN A 691 -6.36 16.92 -19.36
N LYS A 692 -6.29 16.12 -18.29
CA LYS A 692 -5.04 15.77 -17.59
C LYS A 692 -4.97 14.29 -17.33
N LEU A 693 -4.01 13.63 -17.98
CA LEU A 693 -3.83 12.18 -17.93
C LEU A 693 -2.44 11.81 -17.44
N ARG A 694 -2.40 10.99 -16.38
CA ARG A 694 -1.17 10.38 -15.86
C ARG A 694 -1.33 8.86 -15.83
N ILE A 695 -0.38 8.17 -16.46
CA ILE A 695 -0.32 6.71 -16.50
C ILE A 695 1.09 6.31 -16.07
N SER A 696 1.20 5.48 -15.04
CA SER A 696 2.51 4.97 -14.63
C SER A 696 2.90 3.82 -15.55
N GLU A 697 2.09 2.77 -15.63
CA GLU A 697 2.40 1.58 -16.43
C GLU A 697 1.22 1.11 -17.26
N SER A 698 1.48 0.74 -18.53
CA SER A 698 0.50 0.03 -19.35
C SER A 698 1.10 -0.93 -20.38
N GLN A 699 0.41 -2.04 -20.67
CA GLN A 699 0.81 -2.94 -21.77
C GLN A 699 0.28 -2.43 -23.12
N ASN A 700 -1.03 -2.19 -23.23
CA ASN A 700 -1.67 -1.75 -24.47
C ASN A 700 -2.51 -0.49 -24.23
N LEU A 701 -1.99 0.64 -24.68
CA LEU A 701 -2.60 1.95 -24.47
C LEU A 701 -3.02 2.59 -25.80
N ARG A 702 -4.29 2.99 -25.89
CA ARG A 702 -4.83 3.80 -26.99
C ARG A 702 -5.49 5.06 -26.45
N ILE A 703 -5.08 6.21 -26.96
CA ILE A 703 -5.61 7.52 -26.59
C ILE A 703 -6.02 8.24 -27.87
N SER A 704 -7.27 8.67 -27.97
CA SER A 704 -7.71 9.46 -29.13
C SER A 704 -7.30 10.93 -28.97
N GLY A 705 -7.61 11.56 -27.84
CA GLY A 705 -7.27 12.96 -27.55
C GLY A 705 -6.84 13.19 -26.10
N SER A 706 -5.82 14.02 -25.90
CA SER A 706 -5.47 14.53 -24.56
C SER A 706 -4.70 15.86 -24.57
N GLN A 707 -4.95 16.72 -23.59
CA GLN A 707 -4.32 18.05 -23.49
C GLN A 707 -3.02 18.11 -22.65
N ASN A 708 -2.89 17.23 -21.65
CA ASN A 708 -1.70 17.12 -20.81
C ASN A 708 -1.48 15.67 -20.43
N LEU A 709 -0.61 15.01 -21.19
CA LEU A 709 -0.39 13.57 -21.07
C LEU A 709 1.00 13.26 -20.54
N ARG A 710 1.06 12.49 -19.45
CA ARG A 710 2.30 11.91 -18.92
C ARG A 710 2.19 10.41 -18.82
N ILE A 711 3.14 9.72 -19.43
CA ILE A 711 3.24 8.26 -19.41
C ILE A 711 4.65 7.92 -18.95
N SER A 712 4.78 7.17 -17.85
CA SER A 712 6.10 6.69 -17.42
C SER A 712 6.54 5.54 -18.33
N GLU A 713 5.77 4.45 -18.39
CA GLU A 713 6.13 3.25 -19.14
C GLU A 713 4.96 2.68 -19.94
N SER A 714 5.22 2.30 -21.19
CA SER A 714 4.24 1.58 -22.02
C SER A 714 4.86 0.64 -23.04
N GLN A 715 4.36 -0.60 -23.14
CA GLN A 715 4.81 -1.53 -24.20
C GLN A 715 4.28 -1.12 -25.58
N ASN A 716 2.96 -0.97 -25.74
CA ASN A 716 2.33 -0.59 -27.02
C ASN A 716 1.44 0.64 -26.85
N LEU A 717 1.91 1.78 -27.35
CA LEU A 717 1.25 3.07 -27.22
C LEU A 717 0.82 3.61 -28.58
N ARG A 718 -0.47 3.94 -28.71
CA ARG A 718 -1.03 4.67 -29.85
C ARG A 718 -1.76 5.92 -29.39
N ILE A 719 -1.38 7.05 -29.96
CA ILE A 719 -1.99 8.35 -29.68
C ILE A 719 -2.42 8.95 -31.01
N SER A 720 -3.69 9.31 -31.15
CA SER A 720 -4.14 10.02 -32.35
C SER A 720 -3.74 11.49 -32.25
N GLU A 721 -4.22 12.19 -31.22
CA GLU A 721 -3.98 13.62 -31.04
C GLU A 721 -3.56 13.91 -29.60
N SER A 722 -2.57 14.80 -29.40
CA SER A 722 -2.21 15.26 -28.06
C SER A 722 -1.53 16.62 -28.02
N GLN A 723 -1.74 17.34 -26.90
CA GLN A 723 -0.95 18.51 -26.53
C GLN A 723 -0.12 18.18 -25.28
N ASN A 724 1.08 18.77 -25.19
CA ASN A 724 1.99 18.67 -24.04
C ASN A 724 2.25 17.22 -23.57
N LEU A 725 2.70 16.38 -24.49
CA LEU A 725 2.96 14.96 -24.25
C LEU A 725 4.38 14.72 -23.70
N ARG A 726 4.47 13.99 -22.59
CA ARG A 726 5.72 13.45 -22.04
C ARG A 726 5.65 11.94 -21.89
N ILE A 727 6.61 11.26 -22.48
CA ILE A 727 6.77 9.80 -22.38
C ILE A 727 8.18 9.53 -21.90
N SER A 728 8.32 8.81 -20.78
CA SER A 728 9.64 8.41 -20.31
C SER A 728 10.14 7.24 -21.16
N GLU A 729 9.40 6.12 -21.18
CA GLU A 729 9.83 4.91 -21.90
C GLU A 729 8.69 4.25 -22.68
N SER A 730 8.98 3.83 -23.92
CA SER A 730 8.06 2.98 -24.68
C SER A 730 8.73 2.05 -25.69
N GLN A 731 8.29 0.79 -25.74
CA GLN A 731 8.78 -0.17 -26.75
C GLN A 731 8.24 0.17 -28.16
N ASN A 732 6.92 0.31 -28.32
CA ASN A 732 6.29 0.61 -29.60
C ASN A 732 5.36 1.81 -29.50
N LEU A 733 5.80 2.95 -30.02
CA LEU A 733 5.07 4.22 -29.97
C LEU A 733 4.64 4.69 -31.36
N ARG A 734 3.35 4.94 -31.52
CA ARG A 734 2.77 5.58 -32.70
C ARG A 734 1.98 6.81 -32.32
N ILE A 735 2.30 7.94 -32.94
CA ILE A 735 1.62 9.22 -32.73
C ILE A 735 1.20 9.74 -34.09
N SER A 736 -0.09 10.04 -34.29
CA SER A 736 -0.53 10.68 -35.52
C SER A 736 -0.18 12.16 -35.48
N GLU A 737 -0.68 12.89 -34.49
CA GLU A 737 -0.51 14.34 -34.37
C GLU A 737 -0.15 14.73 -32.93
N SER A 738 0.81 15.64 -32.77
CA SER A 738 1.16 16.15 -31.43
C SER A 738 1.75 17.56 -31.41
N GLN A 739 1.52 18.26 -30.31
CA GLN A 739 2.18 19.53 -29.99
C GLN A 739 2.97 19.42 -28.67
N ASN A 740 4.20 19.92 -28.67
CA ASN A 740 5.12 19.92 -27.52
C ASN A 740 5.40 18.51 -26.97
N LEU A 741 5.93 17.64 -27.82
CA LEU A 741 6.23 16.25 -27.51
C LEU A 741 7.66 16.08 -26.97
N ARG A 742 7.78 15.40 -25.83
CA ARG A 742 9.07 14.94 -25.26
C ARG A 742 9.05 13.45 -25.02
N ILE A 743 10.05 12.76 -25.55
CA ILE A 743 10.24 11.32 -25.38
C ILE A 743 11.66 11.13 -24.86
N SER A 744 11.83 10.48 -23.70
CA SER A 744 13.17 10.13 -23.23
C SER A 744 13.69 8.95 -24.04
N GLU A 745 13.00 7.81 -24.03
CA GLU A 745 13.48 6.60 -24.67
C GLU A 745 12.37 5.87 -25.45
N SER A 746 12.70 5.39 -26.65
CA SER A 746 11.82 4.46 -27.37
C SER A 746 12.53 3.52 -28.33
N GLN A 747 12.15 2.24 -28.34
CA GLN A 747 12.69 1.27 -29.31
C GLN A 747 12.16 1.54 -30.72
N ASN A 748 10.84 1.61 -30.91
CA ASN A 748 10.21 1.83 -32.21
C ASN A 748 9.24 3.01 -32.16
N LEU A 749 9.65 4.13 -32.75
CA LEU A 749 8.88 5.37 -32.75
C LEU A 749 8.45 5.77 -34.16
N ARG A 750 7.15 5.98 -34.34
CA ARG A 750 6.57 6.54 -35.57
C ARG A 750 5.70 7.75 -35.24
N ILE A 751 5.99 8.86 -35.90
CA ILE A 751 5.25 10.11 -35.74
C ILE A 751 4.85 10.59 -37.14
N SER A 752 3.56 10.82 -37.38
CA SER A 752 3.13 11.39 -38.65
C SER A 752 3.42 12.89 -38.65
N GLU A 753 2.86 13.63 -37.70
CA GLU A 753 2.99 15.09 -37.64
C GLU A 753 3.30 15.56 -36.22
N SER A 754 4.18 16.57 -36.11
CA SER A 754 4.50 17.17 -34.80
C SER A 754 4.95 18.62 -34.86
N GLN A 755 4.57 19.37 -33.82
CA GLN A 755 5.10 20.71 -33.53
C GLN A 755 5.92 20.65 -32.23
N ASN A 756 7.20 21.03 -32.28
CA ASN A 756 8.14 20.99 -31.15
C ASN A 756 8.34 19.59 -30.56
N LEU A 757 9.12 18.77 -31.25
CA LEU A 757 9.49 17.41 -30.86
C LEU A 757 10.92 17.35 -30.29
N ARG A 758 11.05 16.73 -29.12
CA ARG A 758 12.35 16.38 -28.52
C ARG A 758 12.40 14.89 -28.20
N ILE A 759 13.44 14.24 -28.66
CA ILE A 759 13.70 12.82 -28.42
C ILE A 759 15.12 12.70 -27.87
N SER A 760 15.29 12.11 -26.69
CA SER A 760 16.64 11.85 -26.18
C SER A 760 17.22 10.65 -26.92
N GLU A 761 16.57 9.48 -26.85
CA GLU A 761 17.11 8.25 -27.45
C GLU A 761 16.06 7.45 -28.20
N SER A 762 16.42 6.92 -29.37
CA SER A 762 15.59 5.93 -30.07
C SER A 762 16.36 4.98 -30.98
N GLN A 763 16.00 3.68 -30.96
CA GLN A 763 16.58 2.70 -31.88
C GLN A 763 16.06 2.89 -33.32
N ASN A 764 14.74 2.91 -33.53
CA ASN A 764 14.13 3.05 -34.84
C ASN A 764 13.11 4.20 -34.86
N LEU A 765 13.49 5.31 -35.48
CA LEU A 765 12.70 6.52 -35.53
C LEU A 765 12.27 6.85 -36.96
N ARG A 766 10.96 7.01 -37.17
CA ARG A 766 10.37 7.51 -38.42
C ARG A 766 9.46 8.70 -38.14
N ILE A 767 9.71 9.80 -38.85
CA ILE A 767 8.93 11.03 -38.76
C ILE A 767 8.54 11.42 -40.17
N SER A 768 7.24 11.60 -40.45
CA SER A 768 6.81 12.13 -41.74
C SER A 768 7.06 13.63 -41.78
N GLU A 769 6.48 14.39 -40.85
CA GLU A 769 6.56 15.85 -40.85
C GLU A 769 6.82 16.42 -39.44
N SER A 770 7.70 17.40 -39.34
CA SER A 770 7.93 18.13 -38.09
C SER A 770 8.43 19.55 -38.27
N GLN A 771 7.85 20.51 -37.55
CA GLN A 771 8.32 21.90 -37.59
C GLN A 771 9.66 22.10 -36.86
N ASN A 772 9.75 21.69 -35.60
CA ASN A 772 10.95 21.87 -34.77
C ASN A 772 11.31 20.54 -34.11
N LEU A 773 12.39 19.93 -34.57
CA LEU A 773 12.81 18.60 -34.15
C LEU A 773 14.23 18.62 -33.56
N ARG A 774 14.36 18.06 -32.36
CA ARG A 774 15.66 17.83 -31.72
C ARG A 774 15.77 16.36 -31.32
N ILE A 775 16.86 15.73 -31.73
CA ILE A 775 17.17 14.34 -31.43
C ILE A 775 18.58 14.31 -30.85
N SER A 776 18.74 13.76 -29.64
CA SER A 776 20.09 13.56 -29.10
C SER A 776 20.73 12.36 -29.78
N GLU A 777 20.14 11.17 -29.68
CA GLU A 777 20.74 9.94 -30.20
C GLU A 777 19.72 9.06 -30.94
N SER A 778 20.13 8.50 -32.08
CA SER A 778 19.34 7.45 -32.74
C SER A 778 20.14 6.49 -33.62
N GLN A 779 19.84 5.20 -33.56
CA GLN A 779 20.48 4.21 -34.42
C GLN A 779 19.98 4.32 -35.88
N ASN A 780 18.66 4.26 -36.11
CA ASN A 780 18.07 4.33 -37.45
C ASN A 780 17.00 5.43 -37.52
N LEU A 781 17.34 6.52 -38.20
CA LEU A 781 16.50 7.70 -38.31
C LEU A 781 16.08 7.97 -39.76
N ARG A 782 14.77 8.08 -39.97
CA ARG A 782 14.18 8.52 -41.25
C ARG A 782 13.23 9.69 -41.03
N ILE A 783 13.46 10.77 -41.76
CA ILE A 783 12.63 11.98 -41.72
C ILE A 783 12.25 12.32 -43.15
N SER A 784 10.96 12.43 -43.45
CA SER A 784 10.53 12.89 -44.77
C SER A 784 10.73 14.40 -44.87
N GLU A 785 10.10 15.18 -43.98
CA GLU A 785 10.14 16.64 -44.05
C GLU A 785 10.35 17.28 -42.67
N SER A 786 11.18 18.32 -42.59
CA SER A 786 11.29 19.14 -41.38
C SER A 786 11.74 20.58 -41.60
N GLN A 787 11.13 21.55 -40.93
CA GLN A 787 11.57 22.95 -41.02
C GLN A 787 12.90 23.18 -40.27
N ASN A 788 12.98 22.84 -38.98
CA ASN A 788 14.17 23.02 -38.16
C ASN A 788 14.57 21.71 -37.47
N LEU A 789 15.67 21.11 -37.92
CA LEU A 789 16.15 19.82 -37.44
C LEU A 789 17.54 19.92 -36.83
N ARG A 790 17.68 19.45 -35.59
CA ARG A 790 18.97 19.28 -34.92
C ARG A 790 19.15 17.85 -34.45
N ILE A 791 20.27 17.25 -34.79
CA ILE A 791 20.63 15.89 -34.43
C ILE A 791 22.02 15.93 -33.80
N SER A 792 22.18 15.42 -32.57
CA SER A 792 23.51 15.29 -31.97
C SER A 792 24.24 14.11 -32.60
N GLU A 793 23.69 12.90 -32.48
CA GLU A 793 24.34 11.68 -32.96
C GLU A 793 23.37 10.74 -33.67
N SER A 794 23.82 10.11 -34.77
CA SER A 794 23.07 9.01 -35.39
C SER A 794 23.93 8.04 -36.18
N GLN A 795 23.64 6.74 -36.11
CA GLN A 795 24.34 5.74 -36.94
C GLN A 795 23.88 5.79 -38.40
N ASN A 796 22.57 5.67 -38.67
CA ASN A 796 22.01 5.67 -40.01
C ASN A 796 20.91 6.72 -40.14
N LEU A 797 21.20 7.78 -40.88
CA LEU A 797 20.31 8.93 -41.04
C LEU A 797 19.91 9.13 -42.51
N ARG A 798 18.60 9.19 -42.76
CA ARG A 798 18.02 9.57 -44.06
C ARG A 798 17.02 10.71 -43.89
N ILE A 799 17.22 11.78 -44.65
CA ILE A 799 16.36 12.96 -44.65
C ILE A 799 15.99 13.25 -46.10
N SER A 800 14.70 13.33 -46.42
CA SER A 800 14.29 13.73 -47.77
C SER A 800 14.43 15.25 -47.90
N GLU A 801 13.76 16.02 -47.06
CA GLU A 801 13.75 17.49 -47.17
C GLU A 801 13.89 18.18 -45.81
N SER A 802 14.66 19.27 -45.76
CA SER A 802 14.69 20.15 -44.60
C SER A 802 15.09 21.60 -44.88
N GLN A 803 14.43 22.58 -44.24
CA GLN A 803 14.85 23.98 -44.39
C GLN A 803 16.17 24.28 -43.65
N ASN A 804 16.25 23.99 -42.34
CA ASN A 804 17.44 24.21 -41.52
C ASN A 804 17.84 22.92 -40.80
N LEU A 805 18.97 22.35 -41.20
CA LEU A 805 19.49 21.10 -40.68
C LEU A 805 20.88 21.28 -40.05
N SER A 806 21.04 20.82 -38.82
CA SER A 806 22.31 20.75 -38.10
C SER A 806 22.54 19.35 -37.54
N ILE A 807 23.68 18.74 -37.86
CA ILE A 807 24.06 17.39 -37.42
C ILE A 807 25.44 17.47 -36.79
N SER A 808 25.60 16.99 -35.55
CA SER A 808 26.93 17.00 -34.90
C SER A 808 27.76 15.80 -35.37
N ALA A 809 27.25 14.57 -35.25
CA ALA A 809 27.96 13.37 -35.71
C ALA A 809 27.01 12.37 -36.39
N SER A 810 27.47 11.74 -37.48
CA SER A 810 26.79 10.56 -38.05
C SER A 810 27.69 9.61 -38.82
N GLN A 811 27.47 8.29 -38.69
CA GLN A 811 28.22 7.31 -39.48
C GLN A 811 27.77 7.29 -40.95
N ASN A 812 26.48 7.11 -41.21
CA ASN A 812 25.93 7.03 -42.57
C ASN A 812 24.79 8.03 -42.76
N LEU A 813 25.04 9.07 -43.55
CA LEU A 813 24.12 10.18 -43.76
C LEU A 813 23.74 10.32 -45.24
N ARG A 814 22.43 10.34 -45.50
CA ARG A 814 21.86 10.65 -46.82
C ARG A 814 20.83 11.77 -46.71
N ILE A 815 21.00 12.83 -47.49
CA ILE A 815 20.11 13.98 -47.53
C ILE A 815 19.74 14.24 -48.99
N SER A 816 18.45 14.27 -49.33
CA SER A 816 18.04 14.61 -50.69
C SER A 816 18.12 16.12 -50.89
N GLU A 817 17.42 16.92 -50.09
CA GLU A 817 17.40 18.39 -50.23
C GLU A 817 17.47 19.14 -48.90
N SER A 818 18.20 20.26 -48.87
CA SER A 818 18.13 21.20 -47.75
C SER A 818 18.51 22.66 -48.08
N GLN A 819 17.81 23.65 -47.52
CA GLN A 819 18.18 25.06 -47.73
C GLN A 819 19.45 25.47 -46.96
N LYS A 820 19.56 25.10 -45.68
CA LYS A 820 20.75 25.36 -44.85
C LYS A 820 21.16 24.10 -44.11
N LEU A 821 22.33 23.59 -44.42
CA LEU A 821 22.87 22.36 -43.85
C LEU A 821 24.22 22.60 -43.18
N ARG A 822 24.34 22.17 -41.93
CA ARG A 822 25.60 22.15 -41.15
C ARG A 822 25.86 20.75 -40.63
N ILE A 823 27.06 20.23 -40.86
CA ILE A 823 27.48 18.91 -40.39
C ILE A 823 28.86 19.09 -39.74
N SER A 824 29.02 18.70 -38.47
CA SER A 824 30.32 18.75 -37.83
C SER A 824 31.16 17.56 -38.27
N GLU A 825 30.68 16.33 -38.07
CA GLU A 825 31.44 15.11 -38.37
C GLU A 825 30.57 14.05 -39.07
N SER A 826 31.12 13.40 -40.10
CA SER A 826 30.49 12.21 -40.68
C SER A 826 31.44 11.25 -41.39
N GLN A 827 31.25 9.93 -41.23
CA GLN A 827 32.05 8.95 -41.97
C GLN A 827 31.64 8.86 -43.45
N ASN A 828 30.36 8.61 -43.74
CA ASN A 828 29.85 8.45 -45.10
C ASN A 828 28.67 9.41 -45.36
N LEU A 829 28.90 10.42 -46.19
CA LEU A 829 27.93 11.48 -46.45
C LEU A 829 27.56 11.54 -47.94
N ARG A 830 26.25 11.50 -48.23
CA ARG A 830 25.68 11.74 -49.56
C ARG A 830 24.61 12.83 -49.50
N ILE A 831 24.78 13.87 -50.31
CA ILE A 831 23.84 15.00 -50.39
C ILE A 831 23.46 15.21 -51.86
N SER A 832 22.17 15.19 -52.16
CA SER A 832 21.71 15.35 -53.56
C SER A 832 21.51 16.81 -53.98
N GLY A 833 21.13 17.70 -53.04
CA GLY A 833 20.98 19.13 -53.29
C GLY A 833 20.98 19.99 -52.02
N SER A 834 21.61 21.18 -52.07
CA SER A 834 21.54 22.15 -50.96
C SER A 834 21.90 23.59 -51.34
N GLN A 835 21.19 24.60 -50.83
CA GLN A 835 21.54 26.01 -51.09
C GLN A 835 22.79 26.46 -50.30
N ASN A 836 22.89 26.13 -49.01
CA ASN A 836 24.02 26.53 -48.16
C ASN A 836 24.50 25.36 -47.30
N LEU A 837 25.63 24.77 -47.68
CA LEU A 837 26.20 23.60 -47.04
C LEU A 837 27.53 23.93 -46.35
N ARG A 838 27.65 23.57 -45.07
CA ARG A 838 28.90 23.63 -44.29
C ARG A 838 29.20 22.27 -43.67
N ILE A 839 30.41 21.78 -43.88
CA ILE A 839 30.89 20.51 -43.32
C ILE A 839 32.23 20.77 -42.64
N SER A 840 32.39 20.42 -41.36
CA SER A 840 33.69 20.53 -40.70
C SER A 840 34.58 19.36 -41.11
N GLU A 841 34.17 18.12 -40.86
CA GLU A 841 34.98 16.93 -41.14
C GLU A 841 34.16 15.79 -41.76
N SER A 842 34.73 15.12 -42.78
CA SER A 842 34.14 13.88 -43.29
C SER A 842 35.13 12.94 -43.97
N GLN A 843 35.02 11.62 -43.77
CA GLN A 843 35.87 10.65 -44.48
C GLN A 843 35.48 10.54 -45.95
N ASN A 844 34.24 10.14 -46.26
CA ASN A 844 33.75 9.91 -47.61
C ASN A 844 32.56 10.81 -47.94
N LEU A 845 32.77 11.78 -48.84
CA LEU A 845 31.77 12.80 -49.14
C LEU A 845 31.40 12.81 -50.63
N ARG A 846 30.09 12.69 -50.91
CA ARG A 846 29.50 12.83 -52.25
C ARG A 846 28.40 13.89 -52.22
N ILE A 847 28.54 14.93 -53.05
CA ILE A 847 27.57 16.02 -53.15
C ILE A 847 27.21 16.25 -54.62
N SER A 848 25.92 16.36 -54.92
CA SER A 848 25.43 16.93 -56.17
C SER A 848 24.65 18.23 -55.90
N GLU A 849 24.60 19.13 -56.89
CA GLU A 849 23.65 20.24 -56.96
C GLU A 849 23.59 21.16 -55.74
N SER A 850 24.69 21.86 -55.42
CA SER A 850 24.76 22.83 -54.31
C SER A 850 25.13 24.25 -54.75
N GLN A 851 24.49 25.27 -54.17
CA GLN A 851 24.82 26.67 -54.50
C GLN A 851 26.09 27.15 -53.77
N ASN A 852 26.10 27.09 -52.43
CA ASN A 852 27.22 27.56 -51.60
C ASN A 852 27.74 26.45 -50.68
N LEU A 853 28.94 25.95 -50.95
CA LEU A 853 29.56 24.85 -50.23
C LEU A 853 30.84 25.27 -49.51
N ARG A 854 30.96 24.95 -48.23
CA ARG A 854 32.18 25.11 -47.41
C ARG A 854 32.53 23.81 -46.71
N ILE A 855 33.76 23.32 -46.89
CA ILE A 855 34.27 22.11 -46.23
C ILE A 855 35.58 22.46 -45.52
N SER A 856 35.74 22.12 -44.24
CA SER A 856 37.03 22.32 -43.56
C SER A 856 37.98 21.17 -43.93
N GLU A 857 37.60 19.92 -43.67
CA GLU A 857 38.43 18.73 -43.91
C GLU A 857 37.66 17.56 -44.52
N SER A 858 38.28 16.85 -45.48
CA SER A 858 37.76 15.56 -45.95
C SER A 858 38.82 14.64 -46.56
N GLN A 859 38.73 13.32 -46.34
CA GLN A 859 39.66 12.36 -46.96
C GLN A 859 39.36 12.17 -48.46
N ASP A 860 38.14 11.75 -48.80
CA ASP A 860 37.70 11.46 -50.17
C ASP A 860 36.46 12.27 -50.54
N LEU A 861 36.61 13.18 -51.51
CA LEU A 861 35.58 14.15 -51.89
C LEU A 861 35.21 14.06 -53.38
N ARG A 862 33.92 13.88 -53.66
CA ARG A 862 33.33 13.92 -55.01
C ARG A 862 32.18 14.92 -55.06
N ILE A 863 32.26 15.90 -55.96
CA ILE A 863 31.24 16.94 -56.06
C ILE A 863 30.88 17.21 -57.53
N SER A 864 29.59 17.31 -57.85
CA SER A 864 29.10 17.63 -59.21
C SER A 864 28.02 18.73 -59.21
N GLY A 865 28.07 19.66 -60.17
CA GLY A 865 26.99 20.62 -60.42
C GLY A 865 26.77 21.68 -59.32
N SER A 866 27.84 22.28 -58.78
CA SER A 866 27.72 23.30 -57.72
C SER A 866 28.32 24.66 -58.11
N GLN A 867 27.82 25.77 -57.54
CA GLN A 867 28.18 27.12 -58.02
C GLN A 867 29.42 27.71 -57.32
N ASN A 868 29.37 27.85 -55.99
CA ASN A 868 30.41 28.47 -55.16
C ASN A 868 30.97 27.45 -54.15
N PHE A 869 32.25 27.12 -54.25
CA PHE A 869 32.88 26.12 -53.38
C PHE A 869 34.15 26.63 -52.69
N ARG A 870 34.28 26.38 -51.38
CA ARG A 870 35.48 26.62 -50.57
C ARG A 870 35.87 25.39 -49.77
N ILE A 871 37.14 25.01 -49.81
CA ILE A 871 37.71 23.97 -48.95
C ILE A 871 39.05 24.37 -48.33
N SER A 872 39.27 23.99 -47.06
CA SER A 872 40.51 24.26 -46.34
C SER A 872 41.52 23.13 -46.49
N GLY A 873 41.15 21.85 -46.29
CA GLY A 873 42.04 20.69 -46.45
C GLY A 873 41.34 19.44 -46.99
N SER A 874 41.97 18.71 -47.93
CA SER A 874 41.50 17.38 -48.37
C SER A 874 42.59 16.52 -49.02
N GLN A 875 42.52 15.20 -48.87
CA GLN A 875 43.52 14.29 -49.46
C GLN A 875 43.26 13.99 -50.94
N ASN A 876 42.06 13.51 -51.31
CA ASN A 876 41.71 13.14 -52.67
C ASN A 876 40.44 13.86 -53.16
N PHE A 877 40.52 14.46 -54.34
CA PHE A 877 39.49 15.38 -54.81
C PHE A 877 39.10 15.16 -56.28
N ARG A 878 37.80 15.03 -56.55
CA ARG A 878 37.23 15.00 -57.91
C ARG A 878 36.04 15.94 -58.05
N ILE A 879 36.11 16.86 -59.00
CA ILE A 879 35.07 17.85 -59.29
C ILE A 879 34.64 17.82 -60.78
N SER A 880 33.35 18.02 -61.05
CA SER A 880 32.79 18.30 -62.38
C SER A 880 31.75 19.43 -62.40
N GLU A 881 31.95 20.45 -63.26
CA GLU A 881 31.01 21.55 -63.58
C GLU A 881 30.79 22.65 -62.50
N TYR A 882 31.62 23.72 -62.50
CA TYR A 882 31.62 24.78 -61.46
C TYR A 882 31.83 26.22 -61.98
N HIS A 883 31.34 27.21 -61.24
CA HIS A 883 31.54 28.64 -61.55
C HIS A 883 32.71 29.26 -60.76
N ARG A 884 32.76 29.14 -59.42
CA ARG A 884 33.83 29.71 -58.58
C ARG A 884 34.36 28.71 -57.54
N LEU A 885 35.67 28.49 -57.55
CA LEU A 885 36.37 27.49 -56.74
C LEU A 885 37.54 28.09 -55.95
N ARG A 886 37.59 27.88 -54.64
CA ARG A 886 38.74 28.25 -53.78
C ARG A 886 39.19 27.08 -52.91
N ILE A 887 40.45 26.69 -53.03
CA ILE A 887 41.07 25.58 -52.29
C ILE A 887 42.26 26.16 -51.50
N SER A 888 42.46 25.75 -50.25
CA SER A 888 43.63 26.19 -49.47
C SER A 888 44.76 25.15 -49.54
N GLU A 889 44.47 23.88 -49.23
CA GLU A 889 45.43 22.76 -49.27
C GLU A 889 44.83 21.47 -49.88
N SER A 890 45.58 20.76 -50.75
CA SER A 890 45.19 19.43 -51.26
C SER A 890 46.38 18.55 -51.72
N LYS A 891 46.31 17.22 -51.50
CA LYS A 891 47.34 16.28 -52.01
C LYS A 891 47.12 15.91 -53.49
N ASN A 892 45.92 15.48 -53.87
CA ASN A 892 45.59 15.03 -55.24
C ASN A 892 44.30 15.71 -55.76
N LEU A 893 44.42 16.54 -56.80
CA LEU A 893 43.34 17.38 -57.33
C LEU A 893 43.00 17.06 -58.81
N GLY A 894 41.78 16.56 -59.07
CA GLY A 894 41.25 16.38 -60.43
C GLY A 894 40.01 17.24 -60.71
N ILE A 895 40.06 18.09 -61.73
CA ILE A 895 38.97 19.03 -62.10
C ILE A 895 38.62 18.88 -63.58
N LEU A 896 37.34 18.66 -63.89
CA LEU A 896 36.88 18.51 -65.28
C LEU A 896 36.53 19.84 -65.97
N LYS A 897 35.74 20.74 -65.35
CA LYS A 897 35.32 22.04 -65.92
C LYS A 897 35.10 23.10 -64.84
N PHE A 898 35.65 24.31 -65.00
CA PHE A 898 35.40 25.47 -64.12
C PHE A 898 35.59 26.85 -64.79
N GLN A 899 34.98 27.93 -64.24
CA GLN A 899 35.25 29.30 -64.70
C GLN A 899 36.41 29.98 -63.95
N ASN A 900 36.37 30.06 -62.61
CA ASN A 900 37.42 30.72 -61.81
C ASN A 900 37.97 29.83 -60.68
N LEU A 901 39.28 29.59 -60.64
CA LEU A 901 39.97 28.80 -59.59
C LEU A 901 41.07 29.62 -58.88
N ARG A 902 41.07 29.57 -57.54
CA ARG A 902 42.17 30.04 -56.68
C ARG A 902 42.64 28.92 -55.75
N THR A 903 43.93 28.59 -55.79
CA THR A 903 44.56 27.60 -54.89
C THR A 903 45.85 28.16 -54.26
N SER A 904 46.19 27.76 -53.02
CA SER A 904 47.40 28.20 -52.32
C SER A 904 48.50 27.16 -52.17
N GLU A 905 48.19 25.90 -51.87
CA GLU A 905 49.17 24.81 -51.75
C GLU A 905 48.58 23.48 -52.28
N SER A 906 49.14 22.90 -53.34
CA SER A 906 48.64 21.63 -53.93
C SER A 906 49.77 20.84 -54.59
N ARG A 907 49.90 19.53 -54.32
CA ARG A 907 51.04 18.72 -54.81
C ARG A 907 50.87 18.16 -56.23
N ASN A 908 49.72 17.54 -56.53
CA ASN A 908 49.44 16.92 -57.83
C ASN A 908 48.12 17.44 -58.42
N PHE A 909 48.11 17.91 -59.68
CA PHE A 909 46.89 18.42 -60.35
C PHE A 909 46.71 17.89 -61.78
N ARG A 910 45.43 17.66 -62.15
CA ARG A 910 44.98 17.43 -63.54
C ARG A 910 43.74 18.28 -63.80
N ILE A 911 43.84 19.19 -64.76
CA ILE A 911 42.79 20.11 -65.19
C ILE A 911 42.54 19.90 -66.69
N THR A 912 41.28 19.77 -67.10
CA THR A 912 40.94 19.60 -68.53
C THR A 912 40.41 20.86 -69.22
N GLU A 913 39.71 21.78 -68.53
CA GLU A 913 39.13 22.99 -69.15
C GLU A 913 38.93 24.15 -68.14
N PHE A 914 39.32 25.39 -68.49
CA PHE A 914 39.25 26.57 -67.58
C PHE A 914 39.16 27.94 -68.29
N GLN A 915 38.64 28.97 -67.59
CA GLN A 915 38.67 30.38 -68.06
C GLN A 915 39.73 31.25 -67.34
N LYS A 916 39.79 31.23 -66.00
CA LYS A 916 40.78 32.01 -65.20
C LYS A 916 41.33 31.20 -64.03
N LEU A 917 42.66 31.18 -63.91
CA LEU A 917 43.40 30.43 -62.88
C LEU A 917 44.38 31.36 -62.15
N ARG A 918 44.41 31.31 -60.81
CA ARG A 918 45.41 32.01 -59.99
C ARG A 918 45.95 31.10 -58.89
N ILE A 919 47.26 30.91 -58.87
CA ILE A 919 48.00 30.08 -57.90
C ILE A 919 48.92 31.01 -57.10
N SER A 920 48.90 30.94 -55.76
CA SER A 920 49.69 31.86 -54.91
C SER A 920 51.00 31.30 -54.36
N LYS A 921 51.15 29.96 -54.34
CA LYS A 921 52.38 29.23 -54.03
C LYS A 921 52.30 27.87 -54.71
N PHE A 922 53.43 27.34 -55.14
CA PHE A 922 53.55 26.06 -55.84
C PHE A 922 54.57 25.20 -55.11
#